data_AF-A0A915XPR6-F1
#
_entry.id   AF-A0A915XPR6-F1
#
_cell.length_a   1.000
_cell.length_b   1.000
_cell.length_c   1.000
_cell.angle_alpha   90.00
_cell.angle_beta   90.00
_cell.angle_gamma   90.00
#
_symmetry.space_group_name_H-M   'P 1'
#
loop_
_entity.id
_entity.type
_entity.pdbx_description
1 polymer ?
#
loop_
_entity_poly.entity_id
_entity_poly.type
_entity_poly.pdbx_seq_one_letter_code
_entity_poly.pdbx_strand_id
1 'polypeptide(L)'
;MCPGSWLLGNARALLDDTAGAITEGYRRCGPVFRVRAAWRTYTIVAGAEASEFMAMGLGPAHLSRERLFGPIAHEFGRADLILKEIGPSHARLRPALVVPYSRQVASLHVPALMDVVGRLVRAWPEGTTGPAVRETKRLAFEMYRVLLGRPEIAFHDCLRMTDYLMNVAARQLPPVVLRLPWYRASHRRTYGAITDLVRARRNRPASDSDVPPTIIDALWSARDASGAPFTEDEVVGYAAYGIGASIGYVGRLTAFMLYEILRDPDLLEAVRREVRDAVARGIDDAAAVRSLTLLRSVYDETLRLHSLAIGLPFDVVEDIDFLGRRIRRGDSLVVSPVPTSYDPALFPEPGRFDPARCRPPRQEHRRPGACMPFGLGDRRCAAMGLVELMSMLLVGTVLHERGVAMAPADYRLRRSTHPLPSPDRRFRLRVSGGERSEAGQAAPVVAPEEALLSAFPGHEEPTVQATLAAARRCTYAPGEVILRQGDQADTFHVIEQGAVVVSRTDDRGPREVARLGSGQWFGEAGLLQRAPRNATVTAAEAGAVTRAIDGESFLAMVAASDLVASEIGQLLRRRAATARLMDGLPLLTPAMLAAVLPEFAPRHHVSGDVVIAEGDPADEFFVIIEGQVEVTRLDREARPVLLASLGPGDYFGEMGLLRGAPRNATVRASTPLEVLVTGRSGFDRLLAEGGGTAGALAQAMLSRTHRLAS
;
A
#
# COMPACT_ATOMS: atom_id res chain seq x y z
N MET A 1 -27.40 11.59 28.20
CA MET A 1 -27.43 12.61 27.13
C MET A 1 -26.50 13.72 27.56
N CYS A 2 -25.63 14.21 26.68
CA CYS A 2 -24.62 15.19 27.07
C CYS A 2 -25.24 16.62 27.09
N PRO A 3 -24.96 17.45 28.12
CA PRO A 3 -25.63 18.73 28.31
C PRO A 3 -25.31 19.71 27.17
N GLY A 4 -26.31 20.41 26.66
CA GLY A 4 -26.16 21.41 25.60
C GLY A 4 -27.23 22.49 25.68
N SER A 5 -27.16 23.48 24.79
CA SER A 5 -28.13 24.59 24.74
C SER A 5 -29.56 24.09 24.52
N TRP A 6 -30.54 24.81 25.05
CA TRP A 6 -31.95 24.44 24.94
C TRP A 6 -32.45 24.44 23.49
N LEU A 7 -31.98 25.36 22.65
CA LEU A 7 -32.42 25.50 21.26
C LEU A 7 -31.57 24.68 20.28
N LEU A 8 -30.24 24.80 20.33
CA LEU A 8 -29.33 24.20 19.35
C LEU A 8 -28.68 22.89 19.82
N GLY A 9 -28.90 22.50 21.09
CA GLY A 9 -28.16 21.41 21.71
C GLY A 9 -26.67 21.70 21.69
N ASN A 10 -25.91 20.77 21.12
CA ASN A 10 -24.46 20.77 20.94
C ASN A 10 -24.05 21.22 19.53
N ALA A 11 -24.98 21.67 18.68
CA ALA A 11 -24.70 21.97 17.27
C ALA A 11 -23.55 22.97 17.08
N ARG A 12 -23.51 24.05 17.87
CA ARG A 12 -22.43 25.04 17.79
C ARG A 12 -21.06 24.44 18.13
N ALA A 13 -20.96 23.72 19.24
CA ALA A 13 -19.71 23.06 19.64
C ALA A 13 -19.24 22.06 18.58
N LEU A 14 -20.15 21.26 18.00
CA LEU A 14 -19.82 20.32 16.93
C LEU A 14 -19.41 21.01 15.63
N LEU A 15 -19.95 22.20 15.31
CA LEU A 15 -19.58 22.97 14.12
C LEU A 15 -18.22 23.67 14.28
N ASP A 16 -17.96 24.23 15.47
CA ASP A 16 -16.74 24.98 15.77
C ASP A 16 -15.53 24.04 15.93
N ASP A 17 -15.68 22.93 16.67
CA ASP A 17 -14.65 21.91 16.86
C ASP A 17 -15.27 20.54 17.18
N THR A 18 -15.56 19.75 16.14
CA THR A 18 -16.17 18.43 16.29
C THR A 18 -15.31 17.47 17.13
N ALA A 19 -13.99 17.48 16.94
CA ALA A 19 -13.07 16.60 17.65
C ALA A 19 -13.01 16.96 19.15
N GLY A 20 -12.89 18.25 19.46
CA GLY A 20 -12.95 18.75 20.84
C GLY A 20 -14.28 18.45 21.51
N ALA A 21 -15.40 18.65 20.82
CA ALA A 21 -16.74 18.38 21.35
C ALA A 21 -16.97 16.89 21.65
N ILE A 22 -16.49 15.98 20.80
CA ILE A 22 -16.57 14.53 21.06
C ILE A 22 -15.66 14.14 22.23
N THR A 23 -14.45 14.68 22.30
CA THR A 23 -13.49 14.42 23.39
C THR A 23 -14.02 14.90 24.73
N GLU A 24 -14.62 16.08 24.78
CA GLU A 24 -15.26 16.61 25.99
C GLU A 24 -16.51 15.79 26.37
N GLY A 25 -17.29 15.37 25.38
CA GLY A 25 -18.42 14.46 25.58
C GLY A 25 -17.99 13.13 26.20
N TYR A 26 -16.91 12.53 25.71
CA TYR A 26 -16.32 11.32 26.27
C TYR A 26 -15.89 11.52 27.74
N ARG A 27 -15.14 12.58 28.03
CA ARG A 27 -14.67 12.89 29.39
C ARG A 27 -15.82 13.11 30.38
N ARG A 28 -16.90 13.77 29.97
CA ARG A 28 -18.03 14.12 30.86
C ARG A 28 -19.08 13.03 30.99
N CYS A 29 -19.37 12.34 29.89
CA CYS A 29 -20.54 11.47 29.75
C CYS A 29 -20.16 9.97 29.67
N GLY A 30 -18.86 9.65 29.58
CA GLY A 30 -18.35 8.29 29.43
C GLY A 30 -18.32 7.81 27.97
N PRO A 31 -18.02 6.51 27.74
CA PRO A 31 -17.76 5.95 26.41
C PRO A 31 -18.97 5.92 25.47
N VAL A 32 -20.19 5.87 26.02
CA VAL A 32 -21.42 5.83 25.24
C VAL A 32 -22.33 6.98 25.66
N PHE A 33 -22.49 7.96 24.77
CA PHE A 33 -23.28 9.16 25.06
C PHE A 33 -24.10 9.61 23.86
N ARG A 34 -25.12 10.43 24.12
CA ARG A 34 -25.94 11.05 23.07
C ARG A 34 -25.71 12.54 23.01
N VAL A 35 -25.53 13.08 21.80
CA VAL A 35 -25.50 14.52 21.54
C VAL A 35 -26.66 14.90 20.64
N ARG A 36 -27.31 16.02 20.98
CA ARG A 36 -28.32 16.63 20.12
C ARG A 36 -27.67 17.76 19.30
N ALA A 37 -27.79 17.74 17.98
CA ALA A 37 -27.39 18.83 17.09
C ALA A 37 -28.63 19.33 16.34
N ALA A 38 -29.15 20.49 16.76
CA ALA A 38 -30.45 21.01 16.33
C ALA A 38 -31.58 19.98 16.56
N TRP A 39 -32.27 19.52 15.51
CA TRP A 39 -33.36 18.54 15.59
C TRP A 39 -32.89 17.07 15.50
N ARG A 40 -31.58 16.83 15.36
CA ARG A 40 -31.03 15.47 15.24
C ARG A 40 -30.34 15.05 16.52
N THR A 41 -30.45 13.77 16.84
CA THR A 41 -29.72 13.13 17.95
C THR A 41 -28.75 12.12 17.36
N TYR A 42 -27.52 12.17 17.84
CA TYR A 42 -26.46 11.22 17.50
C TYR A 42 -26.09 10.44 18.75
N THR A 43 -26.03 9.12 18.63
CA THR A 43 -25.41 8.26 19.63
C THR A 43 -23.94 8.14 19.27
N ILE A 44 -23.05 8.39 20.23
CA ILE A 44 -21.60 8.36 20.05
C ILE A 44 -21.03 7.26 20.93
N VAL A 45 -20.24 6.39 20.31
CA VAL A 45 -19.33 5.47 21.00
C VAL A 45 -17.93 6.02 20.77
N ALA A 46 -17.24 6.39 21.84
CA ALA A 46 -15.97 7.10 21.72
C ALA A 46 -14.88 6.55 22.64
N GLY A 47 -13.62 6.87 22.35
CA GLY A 47 -12.47 6.48 23.16
C GLY A 47 -11.89 5.11 22.78
N ALA A 48 -11.26 4.45 23.74
CA ALA A 48 -10.69 3.12 23.56
C ALA A 48 -11.78 2.08 23.25
N GLU A 49 -12.97 2.28 23.83
CA GLU A 49 -14.15 1.45 23.68
C GLU A 49 -14.72 1.47 22.25
N ALA A 50 -14.33 2.46 21.42
CA ALA A 50 -14.64 2.44 19.99
C ALA A 50 -14.04 1.22 19.29
N SER A 51 -12.83 0.79 19.69
CA SER A 51 -12.20 -0.42 19.16
C SER A 51 -12.92 -1.68 19.61
N GLU A 52 -13.32 -1.74 20.88
CA GLU A 52 -14.11 -2.85 21.44
C GLU A 52 -15.45 -3.00 20.72
N PHE A 53 -16.15 -1.88 20.49
CA PHE A 53 -17.40 -1.87 19.74
C PHE A 53 -17.23 -2.41 18.32
N MET A 54 -16.16 -2.00 17.63
CA MET A 54 -15.89 -2.49 16.27
C MET A 54 -15.49 -3.97 16.25
N ALA A 55 -14.84 -4.46 17.30
CA ALA A 55 -14.44 -5.86 17.46
C ALA A 55 -15.62 -6.81 17.66
N MET A 56 -16.80 -6.31 18.06
CA MET A 56 -18.05 -7.10 18.11
C MET A 56 -18.47 -7.67 16.74
N GLY A 57 -17.87 -7.22 15.64
CA GLY A 57 -18.11 -7.79 14.31
C GLY A 57 -19.53 -7.57 13.79
N LEU A 58 -20.24 -6.55 14.29
CA LEU A 58 -21.63 -6.27 13.95
C LEU A 58 -21.82 -6.15 12.43
N GLY A 59 -22.68 -7.04 11.91
CA GLY A 59 -23.00 -7.14 10.49
C GLY A 59 -24.20 -6.28 10.06
N PRO A 60 -24.66 -6.46 8.80
CA PRO A 60 -25.77 -5.70 8.22
C PRO A 60 -27.11 -5.80 8.99
N ALA A 61 -27.29 -6.86 9.78
CA ALA A 61 -28.47 -7.00 10.65
C ALA A 61 -28.55 -5.90 11.71
N HIS A 62 -27.40 -5.38 12.17
CA HIS A 62 -27.35 -4.40 13.26
C HIS A 62 -27.00 -3.00 12.78
N LEU A 63 -26.14 -2.88 11.75
CA LEU A 63 -25.61 -1.61 11.29
C LEU A 63 -25.77 -1.45 9.78
N SER A 64 -26.09 -0.23 9.34
CA SER A 64 -26.12 0.18 7.94
C SER A 64 -25.32 1.46 7.72
N ARG A 65 -24.92 1.68 6.48
CA ARG A 65 -24.19 2.87 6.00
C ARG A 65 -24.88 3.52 4.79
N GLU A 66 -26.07 3.02 4.45
CA GLU A 66 -26.85 3.42 3.28
C GLU A 66 -27.15 4.92 3.27
N ARG A 67 -27.53 5.49 4.41
CA ARG A 67 -28.01 6.88 4.47
C ARG A 67 -26.93 7.90 4.15
N LEU A 68 -25.68 7.61 4.51
CA LEU A 68 -24.55 8.50 4.25
C LEU A 68 -23.84 8.17 2.94
N PHE A 69 -23.57 6.89 2.70
CA PHE A 69 -22.72 6.47 1.58
C PHE A 69 -23.52 5.96 0.37
N GLY A 70 -24.83 5.74 0.48
CA GLY A 70 -25.70 5.38 -0.64
C GLY A 70 -25.73 6.44 -1.75
N PRO A 71 -25.95 7.73 -1.45
CA PRO A 71 -25.87 8.79 -2.47
C PRO A 71 -24.49 8.84 -3.15
N ILE A 72 -23.43 8.58 -2.39
CA ILE A 72 -22.06 8.54 -2.90
C ILE A 72 -21.89 7.37 -3.87
N ALA A 73 -22.30 6.16 -3.45
CA ALA A 73 -22.23 4.97 -4.29
C ALA A 73 -23.01 5.16 -5.60
N HIS A 74 -24.25 5.67 -5.52
CA HIS A 74 -25.09 5.94 -6.68
C HIS A 74 -24.45 6.94 -7.66
N GLU A 75 -23.86 8.03 -7.16
CA GLU A 75 -23.14 8.99 -8.00
C GLU A 75 -21.90 8.38 -8.65
N PHE A 76 -21.29 7.39 -7.99
CA PHE A 76 -20.21 6.63 -8.60
C PHE A 76 -20.69 5.48 -9.53
N GLY A 77 -22.00 5.41 -9.82
CA GLY A 77 -22.59 4.45 -10.73
C GLY A 77 -22.83 3.06 -10.14
N ARG A 78 -22.71 2.88 -8.80
CA ARG A 78 -22.85 1.55 -8.17
C ARG A 78 -23.69 1.53 -6.91
N ALA A 79 -24.27 0.38 -6.60
CA ALA A 79 -24.93 0.14 -5.32
C ALA A 79 -23.96 -0.31 -4.21
N ASP A 80 -22.80 -0.90 -4.57
CA ASP A 80 -21.94 -1.73 -3.71
C ASP A 80 -20.54 -1.14 -3.45
N LEU A 81 -20.39 0.19 -3.49
CA LEU A 81 -19.13 0.85 -3.14
C LEU A 81 -18.66 0.44 -1.73
N ILE A 82 -17.41 -0.03 -1.59
CA ILE A 82 -16.90 -0.58 -0.31
C ILE A 82 -17.14 0.29 0.93
N LEU A 83 -17.18 1.61 0.77
CA LEU A 83 -17.44 2.57 1.85
C LEU A 83 -18.85 2.46 2.46
N LYS A 84 -19.81 1.92 1.68
CA LYS A 84 -21.19 1.63 2.08
C LYS A 84 -21.34 0.23 2.66
N GLU A 85 -20.56 -0.73 2.17
CA GLU A 85 -20.72 -2.15 2.48
C GLU A 85 -20.28 -2.52 3.90
N ILE A 86 -21.00 -3.49 4.50
CA ILE A 86 -20.74 -4.03 5.84
C ILE A 86 -20.82 -5.57 5.77
N GLY A 87 -20.04 -6.26 6.60
CA GLY A 87 -20.11 -7.72 6.73
C GLY A 87 -19.61 -8.46 5.48
N PRO A 88 -20.29 -9.52 5.01
CA PRO A 88 -19.79 -10.39 3.95
C PRO A 88 -19.46 -9.67 2.64
N SER A 89 -20.27 -8.68 2.24
CA SER A 89 -20.03 -7.92 1.01
C SER A 89 -18.75 -7.09 1.09
N HIS A 90 -18.50 -6.45 2.24
CA HIS A 90 -17.24 -5.75 2.50
C HIS A 90 -16.06 -6.73 2.54
N ALA A 91 -16.20 -7.88 3.22
CA ALA A 91 -15.17 -8.90 3.30
C ALA A 91 -14.78 -9.46 1.91
N ARG A 92 -15.75 -9.56 0.99
CA ARG A 92 -15.51 -9.99 -0.40
C ARG A 92 -14.67 -8.99 -1.19
N LEU A 93 -15.02 -7.70 -1.10
CA LEU A 93 -14.41 -6.63 -1.90
C LEU A 93 -13.06 -6.17 -1.34
N ARG A 94 -12.88 -6.20 -0.01
CA ARG A 94 -11.74 -5.57 0.67
C ARG A 94 -10.37 -6.07 0.21
N PRO A 95 -10.09 -7.39 0.08
CA PRO A 95 -8.78 -7.89 -0.31
C PRO A 95 -8.37 -7.42 -1.71
N ALA A 96 -9.32 -7.43 -2.64
CA ALA A 96 -9.12 -7.02 -4.04
C ALA A 96 -8.71 -5.55 -4.19
N LEU A 97 -9.08 -4.70 -3.23
CA LEU A 97 -8.73 -3.28 -3.25
C LEU A 97 -7.44 -2.94 -2.52
N VAL A 98 -6.83 -3.88 -1.76
CA VAL A 98 -5.58 -3.59 -1.04
C VAL A 98 -4.45 -3.31 -2.01
N VAL A 99 -4.24 -4.17 -3.02
CA VAL A 99 -3.12 -4.04 -3.96
C VAL A 99 -3.26 -2.80 -4.85
N PRO A 100 -4.41 -2.53 -5.50
CA PRO A 100 -4.55 -1.35 -6.35
C PRO A 100 -4.32 -0.03 -5.63
N TYR A 101 -4.69 0.07 -4.36
CA TYR A 101 -4.47 1.26 -3.52
C TYR A 101 -3.22 1.17 -2.64
N SER A 102 -2.34 0.20 -2.88
CA SER A 102 -1.15 0.00 -2.07
C SER A 102 -0.09 1.07 -2.34
N ARG A 103 0.84 1.23 -1.38
CA ARG A 103 2.07 1.99 -1.59
C ARG A 103 2.86 1.44 -2.77
N GLN A 104 2.90 0.11 -2.94
CA GLN A 104 3.71 -0.55 -3.97
C GLN A 104 3.37 -0.08 -5.38
N VAL A 105 2.08 0.04 -5.73
CA VAL A 105 1.68 0.54 -7.05
C VAL A 105 2.14 1.98 -7.25
N ALA A 106 1.97 2.85 -6.24
CA ALA A 106 2.39 4.24 -6.35
C ALA A 106 3.91 4.45 -6.32
N SER A 107 4.66 3.58 -5.65
CA SER A 107 6.13 3.62 -5.62
C SER A 107 6.74 3.58 -7.01
N LEU A 108 6.12 2.85 -7.94
CA LEU A 108 6.55 2.74 -9.34
C LEU A 108 6.47 4.07 -10.10
N HIS A 109 5.74 5.05 -9.56
CA HIS A 109 5.52 6.35 -10.19
C HIS A 109 6.19 7.50 -9.43
N VAL A 110 7.04 7.24 -8.42
CA VAL A 110 7.66 8.28 -7.57
C VAL A 110 8.32 9.39 -8.39
N PRO A 111 9.16 9.11 -9.41
CA PRO A 111 9.74 10.17 -10.26
C PRO A 111 8.67 11.00 -10.96
N ALA A 112 7.64 10.37 -11.51
CA ALA A 112 6.55 11.06 -12.21
C ALA A 112 5.66 11.89 -11.27
N LEU A 113 5.49 11.43 -10.02
CA LEU A 113 4.76 12.14 -8.97
C LEU A 113 5.52 13.39 -8.52
N MET A 114 6.83 13.28 -8.31
CA MET A 114 7.68 14.43 -7.96
C MET A 114 7.75 15.43 -9.11
N ASP A 115 7.91 14.96 -10.35
CA ASP A 115 7.94 15.79 -11.55
C ASP A 115 6.64 16.58 -11.73
N VAL A 116 5.46 15.96 -11.59
CA VAL A 116 4.19 16.68 -11.74
C VAL A 116 4.03 17.76 -10.66
N VAL A 117 4.36 17.47 -9.40
CA VAL A 117 4.28 18.45 -8.31
C VAL A 117 5.30 19.57 -8.53
N GLY A 118 6.55 19.21 -8.82
CA GLY A 118 7.63 20.17 -9.03
C GLY A 118 7.34 21.12 -10.17
N ARG A 119 6.86 20.64 -11.32
CA ARG A 119 6.44 21.51 -12.44
C ARG A 119 5.35 22.49 -12.04
N LEU A 120 4.33 22.04 -11.32
CA LEU A 120 3.20 22.88 -10.93
C LEU A 120 3.59 23.93 -9.90
N VAL A 121 4.42 23.56 -8.93
CA VAL A 121 4.94 24.46 -7.89
C VAL A 121 5.91 25.48 -8.48
N ARG A 122 6.78 25.07 -9.42
CA ARG A 122 7.67 26.01 -10.13
C ARG A 122 6.91 27.06 -10.93
N ALA A 123 5.73 26.73 -11.43
CA ALA A 123 4.88 27.67 -12.16
C ALA A 123 4.16 28.69 -11.26
N TRP A 124 4.26 28.58 -9.93
CA TRP A 124 3.69 29.59 -9.03
C TRP A 124 4.45 30.92 -9.15
N PRO A 125 3.77 32.05 -9.45
CA PRO A 125 4.46 33.31 -9.62
C PRO A 125 4.97 33.86 -8.28
N GLU A 126 6.20 34.37 -8.27
CA GLU A 126 6.82 34.94 -7.08
C GLU A 126 6.04 36.16 -6.56
N GLY A 127 6.05 36.35 -5.24
CA GLY A 127 5.33 37.45 -4.58
C GLY A 127 3.81 37.25 -4.50
N THR A 128 3.25 36.24 -5.16
CA THR A 128 1.80 35.99 -5.14
C THR A 128 1.35 35.26 -3.88
N THR A 129 0.06 35.41 -3.56
CA THR A 129 -0.56 34.76 -2.40
C THR A 129 -1.77 33.94 -2.83
N GLY A 130 -1.67 32.61 -2.69
CA GLY A 130 -2.69 31.64 -3.09
C GLY A 130 -3.42 30.96 -1.93
N PRO A 131 -4.64 30.44 -2.15
CA PRO A 131 -5.39 29.67 -1.14
C PRO A 131 -4.75 28.30 -0.88
N ALA A 132 -4.16 28.09 0.31
CA ALA A 132 -3.34 26.91 0.62
C ALA A 132 -4.08 25.59 0.39
N VAL A 133 -5.28 25.45 0.97
CA VAL A 133 -6.10 24.22 0.88
C VAL A 133 -6.51 23.90 -0.56
N ARG A 134 -6.72 24.92 -1.39
CA ARG A 134 -7.09 24.70 -2.80
C ARG A 134 -5.89 24.25 -3.61
N GLU A 135 -4.72 24.83 -3.37
CA GLU A 135 -3.48 24.45 -4.07
C GLU A 135 -3.04 23.03 -3.69
N THR A 136 -3.05 22.66 -2.41
CA THR A 136 -2.71 21.29 -1.99
C THR A 136 -3.70 20.25 -2.54
N LYS A 137 -5.00 20.57 -2.60
CA LYS A 137 -6.01 19.74 -3.29
C LYS A 137 -5.70 19.57 -4.77
N ARG A 138 -5.25 20.63 -5.45
CA ARG A 138 -4.86 20.58 -6.86
C ARG A 138 -3.64 19.69 -7.07
N LEU A 139 -2.61 19.85 -6.24
CA LEU A 139 -1.40 19.01 -6.31
C LEU A 139 -1.74 17.53 -6.06
N ALA A 140 -2.53 17.22 -5.03
CA ALA A 140 -2.96 15.85 -4.73
C ALA A 140 -3.80 15.24 -5.87
N PHE A 141 -4.65 16.04 -6.51
CA PHE A 141 -5.41 15.64 -7.71
C PHE A 141 -4.49 15.27 -8.87
N GLU A 142 -3.49 16.11 -9.18
CA GLU A 142 -2.58 15.88 -10.30
C GLU A 142 -1.67 14.67 -10.06
N MET A 143 -1.23 14.46 -8.81
CA MET A 143 -0.53 13.22 -8.42
C MET A 143 -1.41 11.98 -8.67
N TYR A 144 -2.68 12.02 -8.25
CA TYR A 144 -3.58 10.88 -8.46
C TYR A 144 -3.89 10.65 -9.95
N ARG A 145 -3.98 11.72 -10.76
CA ARG A 145 -4.08 11.60 -12.22
C ARG A 145 -2.91 10.82 -12.80
N VAL A 146 -1.67 11.07 -12.36
CA VAL A 146 -0.50 10.28 -12.80
C VAL A 146 -0.70 8.80 -12.51
N LEU A 147 -1.15 8.45 -11.30
CA LEU A 147 -1.39 7.06 -10.89
C LEU A 147 -2.50 6.35 -11.66
N LEU A 148 -3.38 7.08 -12.35
CA LEU A 148 -4.39 6.51 -13.24
C LEU A 148 -3.90 6.36 -14.69
N GLY A 149 -2.83 7.05 -15.08
CA GLY A 149 -2.41 7.16 -16.49
C GLY A 149 -2.81 8.49 -17.16
N ARG A 150 -2.95 9.56 -16.38
CA ARG A 150 -3.14 10.97 -16.81
C ARG A 150 -4.41 11.24 -17.63
N PRO A 151 -5.62 10.89 -17.15
CA PRO A 151 -6.86 11.22 -17.85
C PRO A 151 -7.03 12.74 -18.04
N GLU A 152 -7.62 13.16 -19.15
CA GLU A 152 -7.89 14.57 -19.47
C GLU A 152 -9.09 15.13 -18.69
N ILE A 153 -8.90 15.35 -17.38
CA ILE A 153 -9.97 15.79 -16.48
C ILE A 153 -9.68 17.15 -15.84
N ALA A 154 -10.59 18.11 -15.95
CA ALA A 154 -10.41 19.40 -15.31
C ALA A 154 -10.49 19.28 -13.76
N PHE A 155 -9.48 19.78 -13.04
CA PHE A 155 -9.49 19.85 -11.57
C PHE A 155 -10.77 20.49 -11.02
N HIS A 156 -11.26 21.54 -11.66
CA HIS A 156 -12.46 22.24 -11.22
C HIS A 156 -13.71 21.36 -11.25
N ASP A 157 -13.83 20.47 -12.24
CA ASP A 157 -14.97 19.55 -12.35
C ASP A 157 -14.93 18.50 -11.24
N CYS A 158 -13.77 17.89 -10.99
CA CYS A 158 -13.59 16.92 -9.89
C CYS A 158 -13.80 17.55 -8.53
N LEU A 159 -13.25 18.74 -8.30
CA LEU A 159 -13.42 19.47 -7.05
C LEU A 159 -14.90 19.78 -6.80
N ARG A 160 -15.61 20.26 -7.83
CA ARG A 160 -17.04 20.55 -7.73
C ARG A 160 -17.83 19.28 -7.43
N MET A 161 -17.61 18.20 -8.19
CA MET A 161 -18.28 16.92 -7.97
C MET A 161 -18.05 16.44 -6.53
N THR A 162 -16.79 16.40 -6.09
CA THR A 162 -16.41 15.92 -4.74
C THR A 162 -17.02 16.79 -3.64
N ASP A 163 -16.88 18.12 -3.70
CA ASP A 163 -17.38 18.99 -2.64
C ASP A 163 -18.92 18.94 -2.56
N TYR A 164 -19.65 19.00 -3.67
CA TYR A 164 -21.12 18.92 -3.64
C TYR A 164 -21.63 17.55 -3.19
N LEU A 165 -21.02 16.47 -3.69
CA LEU A 165 -21.37 15.11 -3.29
C LEU A 165 -21.16 14.91 -1.79
N MET A 166 -20.02 15.33 -1.25
CA MET A 166 -19.74 15.24 0.18
C MET A 166 -20.67 16.11 1.02
N ASN A 167 -21.04 17.30 0.55
CA ASN A 167 -22.00 18.15 1.25
C ASN A 167 -23.42 17.54 1.27
N VAL A 168 -23.85 16.88 0.19
CA VAL A 168 -25.14 16.18 0.15
C VAL A 168 -25.11 14.94 1.03
N ALA A 169 -24.04 14.14 0.96
CA ALA A 169 -23.85 12.99 1.83
C ALA A 169 -23.91 13.43 3.30
N ALA A 170 -23.11 14.43 3.68
CA ALA A 170 -23.11 15.01 5.02
C ALA A 170 -24.40 15.78 5.39
N ARG A 171 -25.41 15.84 4.49
CA ARG A 171 -26.71 16.50 4.67
C ARG A 171 -26.63 17.99 4.97
N GLN A 172 -25.58 18.62 4.45
CA GLN A 172 -25.35 20.06 4.50
C GLN A 172 -25.98 20.77 3.30
N LEU A 173 -26.17 20.06 2.18
CA LEU A 173 -26.91 20.52 1.00
C LEU A 173 -28.06 19.56 0.65
N PRO A 174 -29.16 20.05 0.07
CA PRO A 174 -30.28 19.20 -0.37
C PRO A 174 -29.89 18.39 -1.61
N PRO A 175 -30.34 17.12 -1.77
CA PRO A 175 -29.96 16.26 -2.90
C PRO A 175 -30.26 16.82 -4.30
N VAL A 176 -31.19 17.77 -4.41
CA VAL A 176 -31.53 18.43 -5.67
C VAL A 176 -30.34 19.13 -6.33
N VAL A 177 -29.32 19.53 -5.55
CA VAL A 177 -28.11 20.18 -6.11
C VAL A 177 -27.33 19.25 -7.05
N LEU A 178 -27.39 17.93 -6.84
CA LEU A 178 -26.76 16.93 -7.72
C LEU A 178 -27.52 16.76 -9.05
N ARG A 179 -28.73 17.35 -9.16
CA ARG A 179 -29.52 17.32 -10.40
C ARG A 179 -29.30 18.56 -11.27
N LEU A 180 -28.57 19.57 -10.78
CA LEU A 180 -28.38 20.83 -11.48
C LEU A 180 -27.53 20.66 -12.75
N PRO A 181 -27.82 21.41 -13.84
CA PRO A 181 -27.16 21.19 -15.15
C PRO A 181 -25.64 21.28 -15.10
N TRP A 182 -25.10 22.25 -14.34
CA TRP A 182 -23.66 22.45 -14.20
C TRP A 182 -22.98 21.32 -13.41
N TYR A 183 -23.67 20.72 -12.43
CA TYR A 183 -23.15 19.57 -11.68
C TYR A 183 -23.13 18.35 -12.60
N ARG A 184 -24.25 18.07 -13.27
CA ARG A 184 -24.37 16.96 -14.22
C ARG A 184 -23.39 17.08 -15.39
N ALA A 185 -23.07 18.31 -15.82
CA ALA A 185 -22.03 18.54 -16.83
C ALA A 185 -20.63 18.20 -16.30
N SER A 186 -20.26 18.63 -15.08
CA SER A 186 -18.98 18.27 -14.45
C SER A 186 -18.87 16.77 -14.19
N HIS A 187 -19.94 16.16 -13.68
CA HIS A 187 -20.03 14.73 -13.44
C HIS A 187 -19.81 13.98 -14.75
N ARG A 188 -20.60 14.24 -15.80
CA ARG A 188 -20.46 13.58 -17.11
C ARG A 188 -19.06 13.72 -17.73
N ARG A 189 -18.44 14.90 -17.68
CA ARG A 189 -17.07 15.09 -18.21
C ARG A 189 -16.04 14.28 -17.43
N THR A 190 -16.14 14.30 -16.10
CA THR A 190 -15.24 13.55 -15.21
C THR A 190 -15.40 12.05 -15.41
N TYR A 191 -16.64 11.57 -15.35
CA TYR A 191 -16.98 10.16 -15.49
C TYR A 191 -16.64 9.63 -16.88
N GLY A 192 -17.02 10.35 -17.94
CA GLY A 192 -16.72 9.97 -19.32
C GLY A 192 -15.22 9.79 -19.56
N ALA A 193 -14.41 10.77 -19.15
CA ALA A 193 -12.96 10.69 -19.30
C ALA A 193 -12.32 9.52 -18.53
N ILE A 194 -12.86 9.16 -17.36
CA ILE A 194 -12.39 7.98 -16.61
C ILE A 194 -12.81 6.70 -17.31
N THR A 195 -14.06 6.60 -17.76
CA THR A 195 -14.56 5.45 -18.53
C THR A 195 -13.75 5.23 -19.79
N ASP A 196 -13.50 6.29 -20.56
CA ASP A 196 -12.70 6.23 -21.79
C ASP A 196 -11.28 5.75 -21.49
N LEU A 197 -10.66 6.25 -20.42
CA LEU A 197 -9.34 5.79 -19.99
C LEU A 197 -9.35 4.32 -19.55
N VAL A 198 -10.33 3.90 -18.74
CA VAL A 198 -10.46 2.50 -18.28
C VAL A 198 -10.58 1.54 -19.46
N ARG A 199 -11.39 1.88 -20.47
CA ARG A 199 -11.55 1.11 -21.71
C ARG A 199 -10.27 1.08 -22.54
N ALA A 200 -9.63 2.24 -22.72
CA ALA A 200 -8.39 2.35 -23.47
C ALA A 200 -7.29 1.48 -22.85
N ARG A 201 -7.20 1.45 -21.51
CA ARG A 201 -6.23 0.62 -20.78
C ARG A 201 -6.54 -0.87 -20.81
N ARG A 202 -7.83 -1.26 -20.79
CA ARG A 202 -8.23 -2.68 -20.91
C ARG A 202 -7.70 -3.31 -22.20
N ASN A 203 -7.73 -2.55 -23.28
CA ASN A 203 -7.37 -3.00 -24.63
C ASN A 203 -5.89 -2.73 -24.96
N ARG A 204 -5.07 -2.35 -23.98
CA ARG A 204 -3.66 -2.02 -24.22
C ARG A 204 -2.88 -3.31 -24.56
N PRO A 205 -2.16 -3.34 -25.70
CA PRO A 205 -1.36 -4.51 -26.06
C PRO A 205 -0.23 -4.72 -25.05
N ALA A 206 0.04 -5.98 -24.70
CA ALA A 206 1.07 -6.35 -23.72
C ALA A 206 2.49 -5.88 -24.10
N SER A 207 2.71 -5.54 -25.37
CA SER A 207 3.98 -5.04 -25.90
C SER A 207 4.30 -3.57 -25.58
N ASP A 208 3.40 -2.85 -24.89
CA ASP A 208 3.57 -1.44 -24.51
C ASP A 208 4.12 -1.31 -23.07
N SER A 209 5.06 -2.20 -22.73
CA SER A 209 5.51 -2.61 -21.39
C SER A 209 6.45 -1.64 -20.66
N ASP A 210 6.89 -0.57 -21.31
CA ASP A 210 7.82 0.41 -20.71
C ASP A 210 7.16 1.33 -19.67
N VAL A 211 5.81 1.33 -19.58
CA VAL A 211 5.08 2.17 -18.62
C VAL A 211 4.65 1.34 -17.41
N PRO A 212 5.05 1.72 -16.18
CA PRO A 212 4.68 0.97 -14.98
C PRO A 212 3.16 0.85 -14.80
N PRO A 213 2.68 -0.26 -14.20
CA PRO A 213 1.25 -0.48 -13.97
C PRO A 213 0.65 0.64 -13.12
N THR A 214 -0.54 1.07 -13.52
CA THR A 214 -1.36 2.10 -12.88
C THR A 214 -2.37 1.46 -11.92
N ILE A 215 -3.08 2.28 -11.16
CA ILE A 215 -4.19 1.82 -10.32
C ILE A 215 -5.28 1.14 -11.17
N ILE A 216 -5.52 1.63 -12.41
CA ILE A 216 -6.51 1.02 -13.31
C ILE A 216 -6.08 -0.39 -13.74
N ASP A 217 -4.80 -0.58 -14.06
CA ASP A 217 -4.30 -1.91 -14.44
C ASP A 217 -4.37 -2.87 -13.25
N ALA A 218 -3.97 -2.40 -12.07
CA ALA A 218 -4.08 -3.18 -10.85
C ALA A 218 -5.54 -3.55 -10.52
N LEU A 219 -6.51 -2.65 -10.78
CA LEU A 219 -7.94 -2.94 -10.64
C LEU A 219 -8.41 -4.00 -11.67
N TRP A 220 -7.95 -3.94 -12.92
CA TRP A 220 -8.26 -4.99 -13.92
C TRP A 220 -7.67 -6.36 -13.56
N SER A 221 -6.48 -6.37 -12.96
CA SER A 221 -5.81 -7.59 -12.49
C SER A 221 -6.38 -8.12 -11.17
N ALA A 222 -7.09 -7.29 -10.39
CA ALA A 222 -7.63 -7.70 -9.11
C ALA A 222 -8.73 -8.77 -9.28
N ARG A 223 -8.83 -9.63 -8.26
CA ARG A 223 -9.89 -10.63 -8.10
C ARG A 223 -10.50 -10.46 -6.72
N ASP A 224 -11.83 -10.54 -6.64
CA ASP A 224 -12.53 -10.53 -5.36
C ASP A 224 -12.32 -11.84 -4.58
N ALA A 225 -12.84 -11.94 -3.36
CA ALA A 225 -12.69 -13.14 -2.55
C ALA A 225 -13.32 -14.42 -3.17
N SER A 226 -14.17 -14.28 -4.19
CA SER A 226 -14.72 -15.41 -4.94
C SER A 226 -13.88 -15.79 -6.18
N GLY A 227 -12.81 -15.05 -6.45
CA GLY A 227 -11.99 -15.21 -7.65
C GLY A 227 -12.56 -14.51 -8.88
N ALA A 228 -13.66 -13.75 -8.74
CA ALA A 228 -14.27 -13.03 -9.86
C ALA A 228 -13.45 -11.76 -10.20
N PRO A 229 -13.24 -11.44 -11.48
CA PRO A 229 -12.65 -10.16 -11.88
C PRO A 229 -13.62 -9.02 -11.65
N PHE A 230 -13.10 -7.81 -11.46
CA PHE A 230 -13.94 -6.62 -11.47
C PHE A 230 -14.52 -6.36 -12.86
N THR A 231 -15.79 -5.98 -12.88
CA THR A 231 -16.47 -5.50 -14.09
C THR A 231 -15.96 -4.09 -14.46
N GLU A 232 -16.25 -3.65 -15.69
CA GLU A 232 -15.85 -2.31 -16.16
C GLU A 232 -16.40 -1.19 -15.26
N ASP A 233 -17.69 -1.26 -14.93
CA ASP A 233 -18.34 -0.29 -14.03
C ASP A 233 -17.67 -0.28 -12.65
N GLU A 234 -17.17 -1.43 -12.21
CA GLU A 234 -16.45 -1.52 -10.96
C GLU A 234 -15.10 -0.81 -10.98
N VAL A 235 -14.32 -1.05 -12.04
CA VAL A 235 -13.03 -0.39 -12.25
C VAL A 235 -13.22 1.13 -12.40
N VAL A 236 -14.21 1.57 -13.19
CA VAL A 236 -14.55 3.00 -13.36
C VAL A 236 -14.92 3.63 -12.03
N GLY A 237 -15.82 3.00 -11.27
CA GLY A 237 -16.28 3.51 -9.98
C GLY A 237 -15.14 3.65 -8.97
N TYR A 238 -14.25 2.66 -8.87
CA TYR A 238 -13.10 2.72 -7.98
C TYR A 238 -12.06 3.77 -8.43
N ALA A 239 -11.75 3.86 -9.72
CA ALA A 239 -10.87 4.91 -10.25
C ALA A 239 -11.40 6.33 -9.92
N ALA A 240 -12.70 6.55 -10.11
CA ALA A 240 -13.36 7.83 -9.80
C ALA A 240 -13.41 8.12 -8.29
N TYR A 241 -13.70 7.11 -7.47
CA TYR A 241 -13.68 7.23 -6.01
C TYR A 241 -12.32 7.70 -5.50
N GLY A 242 -11.23 7.13 -6.01
CA GLY A 242 -9.88 7.49 -5.57
C GLY A 242 -9.49 8.94 -5.88
N ILE A 243 -9.97 9.52 -6.98
CA ILE A 243 -9.80 10.96 -7.27
C ILE A 243 -10.46 11.81 -6.18
N GLY A 244 -11.73 11.50 -5.87
CA GLY A 244 -12.48 12.20 -4.83
C GLY A 244 -11.84 12.06 -3.46
N ALA A 245 -11.33 10.86 -3.13
CA ALA A 245 -10.61 10.59 -1.89
C ALA A 245 -9.26 11.35 -1.81
N SER A 246 -8.50 11.47 -2.91
CA SER A 246 -7.24 12.24 -2.94
C SER A 246 -7.48 13.73 -2.68
N ILE A 247 -8.45 14.34 -3.38
CA ILE A 247 -8.88 15.74 -3.15
C ILE A 247 -9.46 15.89 -1.74
N GLY A 248 -10.24 14.91 -1.31
CA GLY A 248 -10.92 14.84 -0.03
C GLY A 248 -9.95 14.85 1.15
N TYR A 249 -8.95 13.98 1.09
CA TYR A 249 -8.10 13.60 2.21
C TYR A 249 -6.68 14.12 2.07
N VAL A 250 -5.89 13.66 1.08
CA VAL A 250 -4.48 14.04 0.89
C VAL A 250 -4.32 15.55 0.78
N GLY A 251 -5.18 16.21 -0.01
CA GLY A 251 -5.14 17.67 -0.16
C GLY A 251 -5.38 18.44 1.15
N ARG A 252 -6.26 17.95 2.04
CA ARG A 252 -6.54 18.60 3.33
C ARG A 252 -5.46 18.28 4.36
N LEU A 253 -5.00 17.03 4.40
CA LEU A 253 -3.93 16.57 5.29
C LEU A 253 -2.65 17.37 5.05
N THR A 254 -2.23 17.49 3.79
CA THR A 254 -1.03 18.25 3.42
C THR A 254 -1.15 19.74 3.70
N ALA A 255 -2.37 20.31 3.69
CA ALA A 255 -2.58 21.68 4.15
C ALA A 255 -2.37 21.82 5.67
N PHE A 256 -2.80 20.86 6.49
CA PHE A 256 -2.48 20.85 7.91
C PHE A 256 -0.98 20.67 8.16
N MET A 257 -0.33 19.75 7.43
CA MET A 257 1.13 19.56 7.53
C MET A 257 1.88 20.87 7.22
N LEU A 258 1.55 21.54 6.11
CA LEU A 258 2.16 22.83 5.76
C LEU A 258 1.89 23.90 6.83
N TYR A 259 0.69 23.95 7.41
CA TYR A 259 0.42 24.88 8.50
C TYR A 259 1.32 24.64 9.72
N GLU A 260 1.44 23.38 10.16
CA GLU A 260 2.24 22.99 11.33
C GLU A 260 3.73 23.21 11.11
N ILE A 261 4.23 22.98 9.89
CA ILE A 261 5.62 23.26 9.51
C ILE A 261 5.85 24.78 9.43
N LEU A 262 5.00 25.54 8.72
CA LEU A 262 5.27 26.96 8.43
C LEU A 262 5.10 27.89 9.63
N ARG A 263 4.39 27.45 10.69
CA ARG A 263 4.26 28.24 11.92
C ARG A 263 5.47 28.15 12.83
N ASP A 264 6.35 27.18 12.60
CA ASP A 264 7.55 26.90 13.40
C ASP A 264 8.79 27.01 12.49
N PRO A 265 9.51 28.14 12.53
CA PRO A 265 10.67 28.37 11.67
C PRO A 265 11.78 27.31 11.83
N ASP A 266 11.98 26.78 13.04
CA ASP A 266 13.01 25.79 13.31
C ASP A 266 12.62 24.44 12.70
N LEU A 267 11.35 24.06 12.83
CA LEU A 267 10.81 22.86 12.17
C LEU A 267 10.86 23.00 10.64
N LEU A 268 10.50 24.16 10.10
CA LEU A 268 10.58 24.44 8.66
C LEU A 268 11.99 24.23 8.12
N GLU A 269 13.00 24.78 8.78
CA GLU A 269 14.38 24.64 8.32
C GLU A 269 14.89 23.20 8.49
N ALA A 270 14.54 22.53 9.59
CA ALA A 270 14.90 21.13 9.80
C ALA A 270 14.30 20.20 8.73
N VAL A 271 13.02 20.39 8.37
CA VAL A 271 12.36 19.62 7.30
C VAL A 271 12.96 19.94 5.95
N ARG A 272 13.22 21.22 5.64
CA ARG A 272 13.87 21.61 4.37
C ARG A 272 15.25 20.97 4.23
N ARG A 273 16.05 20.97 5.30
CA ARG A 273 17.35 20.31 5.31
C ARG A 273 17.22 18.81 5.03
N GLU A 274 16.34 18.11 5.76
CA GLU A 274 16.10 16.67 5.54
C GLU A 274 15.72 16.37 4.08
N VAL A 275 14.83 17.17 3.50
CA VAL A 275 14.40 17.02 2.12
C VAL A 275 15.53 17.32 1.13
N ARG A 276 16.32 18.39 1.34
CA ARG A 276 17.48 18.72 0.50
C ARG A 276 18.51 17.59 0.51
N ASP A 277 18.84 17.07 1.68
CA ASP A 277 19.82 15.99 1.85
C ASP A 277 19.35 14.69 1.19
N ALA A 278 18.05 14.40 1.27
CA ALA A 278 17.47 13.26 0.58
C ALA A 278 17.50 13.47 -0.95
N VAL A 279 17.11 14.64 -1.47
CA VAL A 279 17.16 14.94 -2.91
C VAL A 279 18.58 14.85 -3.46
N ALA A 280 19.57 15.38 -2.72
CA ALA A 280 20.98 15.31 -3.10
C ALA A 280 21.52 13.87 -3.21
N ARG A 281 20.91 12.92 -2.49
CA ARG A 281 21.23 11.48 -2.56
C ARG A 281 20.46 10.72 -3.65
N GLY A 282 19.53 11.38 -4.36
CA GLY A 282 18.67 10.78 -5.36
C GLY A 282 17.38 10.20 -4.76
N ILE A 283 16.36 11.05 -4.53
CA ILE A 283 14.99 10.56 -4.26
C ILE A 283 14.35 10.15 -5.59
N ASP A 284 14.72 9.01 -6.14
CA ASP A 284 14.06 8.41 -7.30
C ASP A 284 13.23 7.17 -6.93
N ASP A 285 13.41 6.62 -5.73
CA ASP A 285 12.67 5.46 -5.22
C ASP A 285 11.92 5.76 -3.90
N ALA A 286 10.84 5.02 -3.68
CA ALA A 286 10.07 4.96 -2.44
C ALA A 286 10.91 4.58 -1.21
N ALA A 287 12.09 3.97 -1.39
CA ALA A 287 13.08 3.77 -0.35
C ALA A 287 13.63 5.09 0.19
N ALA A 288 13.94 6.05 -0.68
CA ALA A 288 14.44 7.36 -0.26
C ALA A 288 13.37 8.16 0.52
N VAL A 289 12.09 7.98 0.20
CA VAL A 289 10.97 8.57 0.98
C VAL A 289 10.91 8.01 2.40
N ARG A 290 11.34 6.75 2.64
CA ARG A 290 11.41 6.17 3.99
C ARG A 290 12.46 6.85 4.86
N SER A 291 13.49 7.45 4.26
CA SER A 291 14.55 8.15 4.99
C SER A 291 14.13 9.52 5.54
N LEU A 292 12.95 10.04 5.14
CA LEU A 292 12.41 11.32 5.60
C LEU A 292 11.74 11.19 6.97
N THR A 293 12.53 10.80 7.98
CA THR A 293 12.06 10.46 9.34
C THR A 293 11.36 11.61 10.06
N LEU A 294 11.85 12.84 9.92
CA LEU A 294 11.27 14.02 10.53
C LEU A 294 9.97 14.40 9.83
N LEU A 295 9.96 14.46 8.49
CA LEU A 295 8.73 14.73 7.75
C LEU A 295 7.66 13.65 8.00
N ARG A 296 8.08 12.38 8.19
CA ARG A 296 7.18 11.29 8.58
C ARG A 296 6.61 11.51 9.97
N SER A 297 7.45 11.91 10.92
CA SER A 297 7.01 12.27 12.27
C SER A 297 6.02 13.44 12.26
N VAL A 298 6.22 14.43 11.39
CA VAL A 298 5.26 15.53 11.16
C VAL A 298 3.94 15.01 10.59
N TYR A 299 3.99 14.08 9.62
CA TYR A 299 2.79 13.45 9.07
C TYR A 299 1.99 12.70 10.15
N ASP A 300 2.65 11.86 10.96
CA ASP A 300 1.99 11.06 11.99
C ASP A 300 1.39 11.95 13.11
N GLU A 301 2.13 12.97 13.53
CA GLU A 301 1.65 13.94 14.53
C GLU A 301 0.50 14.81 13.97
N THR A 302 0.53 15.12 12.66
CA THR A 302 -0.58 15.81 12.00
C THR A 302 -1.83 14.95 11.97
N LEU A 303 -1.71 13.64 11.70
CA LEU A 303 -2.85 12.72 11.75
C LEU A 303 -3.42 12.57 13.16
N ARG A 304 -2.57 12.56 14.19
CA ARG A 304 -3.01 12.53 15.59
C ARG A 304 -3.80 13.79 15.96
N LEU A 305 -3.22 14.97 15.71
CA LEU A 305 -3.77 16.25 16.15
C LEU A 305 -4.90 16.78 15.24
N HIS A 306 -4.83 16.51 13.94
CA HIS A 306 -5.77 17.03 12.94
C HIS A 306 -6.44 15.89 12.15
N SER A 307 -6.90 14.85 12.86
CA SER A 307 -7.57 13.71 12.24
C SER A 307 -8.74 14.14 11.36
N LEU A 308 -8.67 13.74 10.08
CA LEU A 308 -9.76 13.95 9.12
C LEU A 308 -10.89 12.93 9.32
N ALA A 309 -10.59 11.77 9.92
CA ALA A 309 -11.54 10.70 10.22
C ALA A 309 -12.04 10.84 11.66
N ILE A 310 -12.89 11.84 11.90
CA ILE A 310 -13.36 12.14 13.27
C ILE A 310 -14.25 11.03 13.83
N GLY A 311 -14.99 10.31 12.99
CA GLY A 311 -15.77 9.15 13.41
C GLY A 311 -16.35 8.39 12.23
N LEU A 312 -16.66 7.12 12.47
CA LEU A 312 -17.31 6.21 11.54
C LEU A 312 -18.83 6.27 11.76
N PRO A 313 -19.59 6.80 10.81
CA PRO A 313 -21.03 6.93 10.93
C PRO A 313 -21.74 5.63 10.51
N PHE A 314 -22.79 5.28 11.25
CA PHE A 314 -23.68 4.15 11.00
C PHE A 314 -25.14 4.54 11.30
N ASP A 315 -26.07 3.90 10.62
CA ASP A 315 -27.47 3.84 11.03
C ASP A 315 -27.70 2.52 11.76
N VAL A 316 -28.38 2.58 12.91
CA VAL A 316 -28.66 1.41 13.73
C VAL A 316 -29.93 0.72 13.21
N VAL A 317 -29.80 -0.53 12.76
CA VAL A 317 -30.87 -1.32 12.14
C VAL A 317 -31.64 -2.10 13.20
N GLU A 318 -30.94 -2.64 14.19
CA GLU A 318 -31.51 -3.35 15.34
C GLU A 318 -30.90 -2.81 16.64
N ASP A 319 -31.60 -2.99 17.75
CA ASP A 319 -31.10 -2.55 19.06
C ASP A 319 -29.78 -3.26 19.39
N ILE A 320 -28.82 -2.51 19.91
CA ILE A 320 -27.49 -3.01 20.31
C ILE A 320 -27.29 -2.68 21.78
N ASP A 321 -26.99 -3.70 22.58
CA ASP A 321 -26.53 -3.52 23.95
C ASP A 321 -25.00 -3.46 23.99
N PHE A 322 -24.46 -2.35 24.48
CA PHE A 322 -23.02 -2.13 24.60
C PHE A 322 -22.72 -1.40 25.90
N LEU A 323 -21.83 -1.96 26.73
CA LEU A 323 -21.44 -1.41 28.05
C LEU A 323 -22.64 -1.06 28.95
N GLY A 324 -23.65 -1.94 28.98
CA GLY A 324 -24.88 -1.72 29.77
C GLY A 324 -25.74 -0.56 29.28
N ARG A 325 -25.54 -0.10 28.04
CA ARG A 325 -26.33 0.95 27.38
C ARG A 325 -26.99 0.39 26.13
N ARG A 326 -28.28 0.65 25.99
CA ARG A 326 -29.06 0.29 24.80
C ARG A 326 -29.01 1.38 23.74
N ILE A 327 -28.35 1.08 22.63
CA ILE A 327 -28.32 1.85 21.40
C ILE A 327 -29.54 1.40 20.58
N ARG A 328 -30.43 2.34 20.23
CA ARG A 328 -31.75 1.98 19.69
C ARG A 328 -31.75 1.93 18.17
N ARG A 329 -32.54 1.03 17.60
CA ARG A 329 -32.93 1.05 16.20
C ARG A 329 -33.36 2.44 15.77
N GLY A 330 -32.83 2.88 14.64
CA GLY A 330 -33.04 4.22 14.07
C GLY A 330 -32.09 5.31 14.60
N ASP A 331 -31.27 5.03 15.63
CA ASP A 331 -30.24 5.95 16.08
C ASP A 331 -29.21 6.20 14.95
N SER A 332 -28.76 7.45 14.83
CA SER A 332 -27.57 7.79 14.04
C SER A 332 -26.34 7.62 14.93
N LEU A 333 -25.61 6.53 14.71
CA LEU A 333 -24.44 6.14 15.49
C LEU A 333 -23.16 6.73 14.88
N VAL A 334 -22.25 7.22 15.72
CA VAL A 334 -20.89 7.61 15.34
C VAL A 334 -19.91 6.89 16.26
N VAL A 335 -19.02 6.10 15.67
CA VAL A 335 -17.94 5.41 16.38
C VAL A 335 -16.66 6.23 16.20
N SER A 336 -16.14 6.83 17.26
CA SER A 336 -15.04 7.81 17.20
C SER A 336 -13.84 7.41 18.08
N PRO A 337 -12.68 7.06 17.47
CA PRO A 337 -11.47 6.81 18.24
C PRO A 337 -10.76 8.09 18.70
N VAL A 338 -11.19 9.26 18.23
CA VAL A 338 -10.47 10.54 18.41
C VAL A 338 -10.12 10.90 19.86
N PRO A 339 -10.96 10.64 20.89
CA PRO A 339 -10.62 11.05 22.25
C PRO A 339 -9.27 10.49 22.74
N THR A 340 -8.85 9.30 22.30
CA THR A 340 -7.57 8.70 22.73
C THR A 340 -6.38 9.49 22.21
N SER A 341 -6.48 10.12 21.03
CA SER A 341 -5.47 11.05 20.49
C SER A 341 -5.24 12.28 21.38
N TYR A 342 -6.18 12.57 22.28
CA TYR A 342 -6.16 13.72 23.19
C TYR A 342 -6.08 13.34 24.67
N ASP A 343 -5.85 12.05 24.98
CA ASP A 343 -5.72 11.57 26.35
C ASP A 343 -4.32 11.90 26.90
N PRO A 344 -4.21 12.71 27.98
CA PRO A 344 -2.93 13.03 28.61
C PRO A 344 -2.14 11.80 29.10
N ALA A 345 -2.80 10.69 29.40
CA ALA A 345 -2.15 9.44 29.80
C ALA A 345 -1.41 8.76 28.63
N LEU A 346 -1.93 8.92 27.40
CA LEU A 346 -1.32 8.39 26.19
C LEU A 346 -0.35 9.39 25.55
N PHE A 347 -0.70 10.67 25.59
CA PHE A 347 0.03 11.78 24.97
C PHE A 347 0.20 12.93 25.96
N PRO A 348 1.38 13.07 26.61
CA PRO A 348 1.67 14.25 27.43
C PRO A 348 1.54 15.53 26.62
N GLU A 349 0.88 16.54 27.21
CA GLU A 349 0.50 17.80 26.55
C GLU A 349 -0.19 17.55 25.19
N PRO A 350 -1.37 16.90 25.18
CA PRO A 350 -1.94 16.34 23.94
C PRO A 350 -2.29 17.41 22.89
N GLY A 351 -2.51 18.66 23.30
CA GLY A 351 -2.76 19.80 22.40
C GLY A 351 -1.51 20.38 21.74
N ARG A 352 -0.30 20.03 22.21
CA ARG A 352 0.97 20.48 21.62
C ARG A 352 1.33 19.60 20.44
N PHE A 353 1.60 20.24 19.30
CA PHE A 353 2.20 19.57 18.15
C PHE A 353 3.68 19.29 18.44
N ASP A 354 4.04 18.02 18.50
CA ASP A 354 5.38 17.58 18.86
C ASP A 354 5.75 16.36 17.99
N PRO A 355 6.38 16.55 16.82
CA PRO A 355 6.79 15.45 15.95
C PRO A 355 7.67 14.43 16.65
N ALA A 356 8.48 14.83 17.65
CA ALA A 356 9.39 13.91 18.32
C ALA A 356 8.65 12.80 19.08
N ARG A 357 7.34 12.93 19.36
CA ARG A 357 6.52 11.86 19.95
C ARG A 357 6.25 10.69 19.01
N CYS A 358 6.42 10.91 17.70
CA CYS A 358 6.17 9.91 16.66
C CYS A 358 7.40 9.11 16.24
N ARG A 359 8.55 9.31 16.90
CA ARG A 359 9.79 8.58 16.61
C ARG A 359 10.35 7.87 17.84
N PRO A 360 11.26 6.89 17.69
CA PRO A 360 11.95 6.27 18.81
C PRO A 360 12.61 7.30 19.74
N PRO A 361 12.63 7.07 21.07
CA PRO A 361 12.04 5.93 21.78
C PRO A 361 10.55 6.13 22.16
N ARG A 362 9.95 7.29 21.85
CA ARG A 362 8.61 7.66 22.35
C ARG A 362 7.48 6.88 21.68
N GLN A 363 7.45 6.92 20.34
CA GLN A 363 6.48 6.24 19.46
C GLN A 363 5.03 6.19 20.02
N GLU A 364 4.57 7.28 20.64
CA GLU A 364 3.33 7.29 21.44
C GLU A 364 2.10 6.90 20.60
N HIS A 365 2.07 7.38 19.35
CA HIS A 365 1.01 7.11 18.38
C HIS A 365 0.84 5.63 17.98
N ARG A 366 1.87 4.78 18.18
CA ARG A 366 1.82 3.35 17.85
C ARG A 366 1.36 2.48 19.00
N ARG A 367 1.25 3.04 20.22
CA ARG A 367 0.71 2.31 21.37
C ARG A 367 -0.70 1.80 21.00
N PRO A 368 -1.04 0.55 21.33
CA PRO A 368 -2.35 -0.01 21.00
C PRO A 368 -3.50 0.91 21.42
N GLY A 369 -4.37 1.27 20.47
CA GLY A 369 -5.53 2.13 20.71
C GLY A 369 -5.23 3.64 20.83
N ALA A 370 -3.97 4.08 20.75
CA ALA A 370 -3.62 5.47 21.00
C ALA A 370 -3.98 6.41 19.85
N CYS A 371 -3.73 6.02 18.60
CA CYS A 371 -4.06 6.84 17.44
C CYS A 371 -4.53 5.95 16.28
N MET A 372 -5.76 6.17 15.79
CA MET A 372 -6.38 5.33 14.74
C MET A 372 -6.96 6.19 13.61
N PRO A 373 -6.11 6.96 12.88
CA PRO A 373 -6.54 7.97 11.91
C PRO A 373 -7.08 7.37 10.60
N PHE A 374 -6.86 6.08 10.38
CA PHE A 374 -7.27 5.34 9.18
C PHE A 374 -8.40 4.33 9.43
N GLY A 375 -9.12 4.47 10.53
CA GLY A 375 -10.22 3.56 10.90
C GLY A 375 -9.78 2.42 11.82
N LEU A 376 -10.69 1.47 12.04
CA LEU A 376 -10.62 0.45 13.10
C LEU A 376 -10.76 -0.96 12.53
N GLY A 377 -9.97 -1.90 13.05
CA GLY A 377 -10.04 -3.34 12.72
C GLY A 377 -9.94 -3.64 11.22
N ASP A 378 -10.85 -4.48 10.73
CA ASP A 378 -10.92 -4.89 9.30
C ASP A 378 -11.38 -3.78 8.36
N ARG A 379 -11.78 -2.63 8.93
CA ARG A 379 -12.19 -1.42 8.20
C ARG A 379 -11.09 -0.36 8.15
N ARG A 380 -9.85 -0.73 8.48
CA ARG A 380 -8.67 0.11 8.24
C ARG A 380 -8.56 0.44 6.75
N CYS A 381 -8.22 1.68 6.43
CA CYS A 381 -8.14 2.21 5.07
C CYS A 381 -7.23 1.36 4.16
N ALA A 382 -7.73 1.03 2.95
CA ALA A 382 -6.95 0.33 1.91
C ALA A 382 -5.73 1.12 1.45
N ALA A 383 -5.87 2.44 1.41
CA ALA A 383 -4.93 3.36 0.81
C ALA A 383 -3.95 3.98 1.82
N MET A 384 -3.81 3.44 3.03
CA MET A 384 -2.99 4.07 4.10
C MET A 384 -1.57 4.37 3.63
N GLY A 385 -0.87 3.38 3.07
CA GLY A 385 0.50 3.56 2.56
C GLY A 385 0.59 4.46 1.32
N LEU A 386 -0.46 4.48 0.48
CA LEU A 386 -0.58 5.40 -0.65
C LEU A 386 -0.73 6.86 -0.18
N VAL A 387 -1.62 7.10 0.79
CA VAL A 387 -1.86 8.43 1.37
C VAL A 387 -0.61 8.98 2.02
N GLU A 388 0.12 8.15 2.77
CA GLU A 388 1.44 8.50 3.30
C GLU A 388 2.39 8.94 2.19
N LEU A 389 2.65 8.08 1.22
CA LEU A 389 3.62 8.34 0.15
C LEU A 389 3.28 9.64 -0.59
N MET A 390 2.01 9.81 -0.97
CA MET A 390 1.57 11.02 -1.66
C MET A 390 1.73 12.28 -0.79
N SER A 391 1.40 12.21 0.50
CA SER A 391 1.48 13.37 1.39
C SER A 391 2.93 13.80 1.63
N MET A 392 3.81 12.83 1.84
CA MET A 392 5.26 13.03 2.02
C MET A 392 5.89 13.67 0.77
N LEU A 393 5.63 13.10 -0.42
CA LEU A 393 6.13 13.64 -1.67
C LEU A 393 5.59 15.04 -1.95
N LEU A 394 4.29 15.27 -1.76
CA LEU A 394 3.68 16.57 -2.00
C LEU A 394 4.31 17.66 -1.13
N VAL A 395 4.37 17.45 0.19
CA VAL A 395 4.91 18.46 1.12
C VAL A 395 6.42 18.63 0.91
N GLY A 396 7.16 17.54 0.78
CA GLY A 396 8.60 17.57 0.52
C GLY A 396 8.94 18.35 -0.75
N THR A 397 8.29 18.02 -1.88
CA THR A 397 8.52 18.72 -3.14
C THR A 397 8.10 20.19 -3.08
N VAL A 398 6.98 20.54 -2.43
CA VAL A 398 6.60 21.95 -2.24
C VAL A 398 7.68 22.74 -1.50
N LEU A 399 8.21 22.19 -0.41
CA LEU A 399 9.22 22.86 0.42
C LEU A 399 10.61 22.89 -0.23
N HIS A 400 10.89 21.96 -1.15
CA HIS A 400 12.13 21.91 -1.93
C HIS A 400 12.14 22.93 -3.08
N GLU A 401 11.02 23.08 -3.80
CA GLU A 401 10.96 23.82 -5.07
C GLU A 401 10.78 25.34 -4.90
N ARG A 402 10.12 25.75 -3.79
CA ARG A 402 9.77 27.16 -3.55
C ARG A 402 9.87 27.53 -2.08
N GLY A 403 10.32 28.77 -1.85
CA GLY A 403 10.08 29.45 -0.60
C GLY A 403 8.59 29.76 -0.45
N VAL A 404 7.97 29.19 0.58
CA VAL A 404 6.57 29.45 0.94
C VAL A 404 6.48 29.92 2.38
N ALA A 405 5.56 30.84 2.66
CA ALA A 405 5.27 31.36 3.99
C ALA A 405 3.76 31.53 4.19
N MET A 406 3.31 31.56 5.44
CA MET A 406 1.90 31.85 5.74
C MET A 406 1.55 33.30 5.41
N ALA A 407 0.33 33.53 4.91
CA ALA A 407 -0.24 34.85 4.68
C ALA A 407 -1.67 34.91 5.25
N PRO A 408 -1.94 35.77 6.25
CA PRO A 408 -0.98 36.61 6.97
C PRO A 408 0.00 35.76 7.82
N ALA A 409 1.14 36.35 8.21
CA ALA A 409 2.20 35.63 8.93
C ALA A 409 1.77 35.17 10.33
N ASP A 410 0.81 35.87 10.94
CA ASP A 410 0.25 35.59 12.26
C ASP A 410 -1.01 34.70 12.20
N TYR A 411 -1.30 34.10 11.04
CA TYR A 411 -2.47 33.23 10.88
C TYR A 411 -2.49 32.12 11.96
N ARG A 412 -3.59 32.08 12.73
CA ARG A 412 -3.89 31.00 13.67
C ARG A 412 -4.90 30.04 13.05
N LEU A 413 -4.65 28.75 13.20
CA LEU A 413 -5.49 27.72 12.61
C LEU A 413 -6.93 27.87 13.07
N ARG A 414 -7.81 28.12 12.10
CA ARG A 414 -9.26 27.95 12.26
C ARG A 414 -9.65 26.71 11.51
N ARG A 415 -10.34 25.79 12.18
CA ARG A 415 -10.80 24.53 11.58
C ARG A 415 -12.14 24.77 10.91
N SER A 416 -12.24 24.37 9.65
CA SER A 416 -13.49 24.21 8.93
C SER A 416 -13.91 22.75 9.00
N THR A 417 -15.11 22.49 9.50
CA THR A 417 -15.72 21.15 9.57
C THR A 417 -16.50 20.80 8.29
N HIS A 418 -16.53 21.70 7.30
CA HIS A 418 -17.36 21.58 6.10
C HIS A 418 -16.57 21.19 4.82
N PRO A 419 -16.98 20.15 4.07
CA PRO A 419 -17.73 18.96 4.53
C PRO A 419 -16.85 17.98 5.34
N LEU A 420 -15.52 18.16 5.28
CA LEU A 420 -14.51 17.41 6.03
C LEU A 420 -13.56 18.39 6.72
N PRO A 421 -12.93 17.99 7.85
CA PRO A 421 -11.99 18.84 8.59
C PRO A 421 -10.89 19.40 7.70
N SER A 422 -10.65 20.71 7.76
CA SER A 422 -9.58 21.39 7.02
C SER A 422 -9.19 22.70 7.71
N PRO A 423 -8.01 23.27 7.41
CA PRO A 423 -7.80 24.69 7.64
C PRO A 423 -8.88 25.51 6.93
N ASP A 424 -9.29 26.65 7.51
CA ASP A 424 -10.27 27.52 6.88
C ASP A 424 -9.73 28.18 5.59
N ARG A 425 -10.60 28.90 4.89
CA ARG A 425 -10.26 29.56 3.62
C ARG A 425 -9.27 30.73 3.78
N ARG A 426 -8.97 31.17 5.01
CA ARG A 426 -8.03 32.26 5.29
C ARG A 426 -6.60 31.75 5.37
N PHE A 427 -6.37 30.44 5.48
CA PHE A 427 -5.04 29.88 5.33
C PHE A 427 -4.55 30.04 3.89
N ARG A 428 -3.59 30.95 3.67
CA ARG A 428 -3.00 31.25 2.37
C ARG A 428 -1.48 31.11 2.41
N LEU A 429 -0.91 30.76 1.27
CA LEU A 429 0.53 30.66 1.07
C LEU A 429 1.00 31.85 0.24
N ARG A 430 1.99 32.58 0.75
CA ARG A 430 2.76 33.55 -0.02
C ARG A 430 3.99 32.86 -0.59
N VAL A 431 4.19 33.02 -1.89
CA VAL A 431 5.38 32.53 -2.59
C VAL A 431 6.47 33.60 -2.47
N SER A 432 7.59 33.27 -1.86
CA SER A 432 8.76 34.14 -1.82
C SER A 432 9.72 33.80 -2.97
N GLY A 433 10.28 34.83 -3.60
CA GLY A 433 11.33 34.65 -4.61
C GLY A 433 12.67 34.30 -3.98
N GLY A 434 13.31 33.25 -4.50
CA GLY A 434 14.71 32.89 -4.27
C GLY A 434 15.09 32.25 -2.93
N GLU A 435 15.39 30.96 -2.95
CA GLU A 435 16.78 30.45 -2.87
C GLU A 435 16.79 29.08 -3.54
N ARG A 436 17.45 28.96 -4.71
CA ARG A 436 18.04 27.67 -5.06
C ARG A 436 19.16 27.48 -4.05
N SER A 437 19.06 26.44 -3.21
CA SER A 437 20.18 26.01 -2.39
C SER A 437 21.26 25.47 -3.33
N GLU A 438 22.16 26.34 -3.79
CA GLU A 438 23.43 25.92 -4.37
C GLU A 438 24.25 25.20 -3.29
N ALA A 439 24.94 24.16 -3.73
CA ALA A 439 25.65 23.21 -2.88
C ALA A 439 26.80 23.84 -2.09
N GLY A 440 27.15 23.20 -0.97
CA GLY A 440 28.53 23.17 -0.48
C GLY A 440 28.76 23.71 0.92
N GLN A 441 28.37 22.95 1.95
CA GLN A 441 29.22 22.72 3.11
C GLN A 441 28.81 21.42 3.80
N ALA A 442 29.69 20.42 3.69
CA ALA A 442 29.54 19.14 4.33
C ALA A 442 29.81 19.24 5.83
N ALA A 443 28.87 18.78 6.66
CA ALA A 443 29.03 17.91 7.85
C ALA A 443 27.88 18.08 8.87
N PRO A 444 27.56 17.06 9.71
CA PRO A 444 27.90 15.66 9.61
C PRO A 444 26.76 14.86 8.96
N VAL A 445 27.17 13.89 8.15
CA VAL A 445 26.37 12.78 7.64
C VAL A 445 25.71 12.09 8.84
N VAL A 446 24.37 12.00 8.84
CA VAL A 446 23.68 10.94 9.59
C VAL A 446 24.36 9.64 9.18
N ALA A 447 24.97 8.95 10.15
CA ALA A 447 25.87 7.84 9.89
C ALA A 447 25.27 6.91 8.82
N PRO A 448 26.04 6.46 7.82
CA PRO A 448 25.57 5.53 6.77
C PRO A 448 24.81 4.32 7.34
N GLU A 449 25.11 3.97 8.59
CA GLU A 449 24.40 2.99 9.41
C GLU A 449 22.89 3.25 9.53
N GLU A 450 22.40 4.45 9.87
CA GLU A 450 20.96 4.69 10.10
C GLU A 450 20.11 4.63 8.82
N ALA A 451 20.66 5.07 7.68
CA ALA A 451 19.98 5.01 6.39
C ALA A 451 19.84 3.57 5.88
N LEU A 452 20.85 2.72 6.14
CA LEU A 452 20.84 1.31 5.75
C LEU A 452 19.87 0.47 6.59
N LEU A 453 19.84 0.75 7.90
CA LEU A 453 18.96 0.08 8.86
C LEU A 453 17.48 0.29 8.49
N SER A 454 17.11 1.50 8.03
CA SER A 454 15.74 1.83 7.63
C SER A 454 15.18 1.05 6.42
N ALA A 455 16.05 0.36 5.67
CA ALA A 455 15.67 -0.45 4.51
C ALA A 455 15.35 -1.91 4.87
N PHE A 456 15.72 -2.38 6.06
CA PHE A 456 15.52 -3.76 6.48
C PHE A 456 14.06 -4.00 6.96
N PRO A 457 13.40 -5.10 6.53
CA PRO A 457 12.12 -5.55 7.06
C PRO A 457 12.09 -5.57 8.59
N GLY A 458 11.13 -4.89 9.22
CA GLY A 458 11.01 -4.85 10.67
C GLY A 458 12.18 -4.16 11.42
N HIS A 459 12.96 -3.29 10.77
CA HIS A 459 14.03 -2.51 11.43
C HIS A 459 13.57 -1.62 12.59
N GLU A 460 12.26 -1.48 12.78
CA GLU A 460 11.66 -0.75 13.89
C GLU A 460 11.56 -1.61 15.16
N GLU A 461 11.78 -2.93 15.05
CA GLU A 461 11.76 -3.88 16.17
C GLU A 461 13.08 -3.81 16.98
N PRO A 462 13.03 -3.69 18.33
CA PRO A 462 14.23 -3.58 19.16
C PRO A 462 15.21 -4.75 18.98
N THR A 463 14.69 -5.97 18.80
CA THR A 463 15.50 -7.17 18.56
C THR A 463 16.25 -7.07 17.23
N VAL A 464 15.58 -6.59 16.18
CA VAL A 464 16.19 -6.38 14.86
C VAL A 464 17.25 -5.29 14.92
N GLN A 465 16.99 -4.20 15.63
CA GLN A 465 17.96 -3.12 15.84
C GLN A 465 19.20 -3.59 16.61
N ALA A 466 19.01 -4.37 17.68
CA ALA A 466 20.10 -4.92 18.46
C ALA A 466 20.98 -5.88 17.63
N THR A 467 20.35 -6.78 16.85
CA THR A 467 21.04 -7.71 15.96
C THR A 467 21.82 -6.97 14.85
N LEU A 468 21.22 -5.94 14.26
CA LEU A 468 21.89 -5.15 13.23
C LEU A 468 23.01 -4.25 13.79
N ALA A 469 22.86 -3.73 15.02
CA ALA A 469 23.91 -2.96 15.70
C ALA A 469 25.12 -3.84 16.07
N ALA A 470 24.88 -5.12 16.37
CA ALA A 470 25.93 -6.10 16.63
C ALA A 470 26.59 -6.66 15.34
N ALA A 471 26.08 -6.31 14.15
CA ALA A 471 26.57 -6.83 12.88
C ALA A 471 27.97 -6.31 12.55
N ARG A 472 28.87 -7.23 12.17
CA ARG A 472 30.25 -6.90 11.80
C ARG A 472 30.29 -6.26 10.42
N ARG A 473 30.92 -5.10 10.30
CA ARG A 473 31.18 -4.46 9.00
C ARG A 473 32.31 -5.19 8.27
N CYS A 474 32.08 -5.60 7.03
CA CYS A 474 33.06 -6.28 6.17
C CYS A 474 33.19 -5.53 4.83
N THR A 475 34.42 -5.32 4.37
CA THR A 475 34.74 -4.65 3.10
C THR A 475 35.40 -5.64 2.16
N TYR A 476 34.97 -5.65 0.91
CA TYR A 476 35.39 -6.59 -0.12
C TYR A 476 35.86 -5.85 -1.37
N ALA A 477 37.02 -6.24 -1.89
CA ALA A 477 37.57 -5.72 -3.14
C ALA A 477 36.78 -6.25 -4.35
N PRO A 478 36.84 -5.58 -5.52
CA PRO A 478 36.20 -6.07 -6.73
C PRO A 478 36.60 -7.51 -7.07
N GLY A 479 35.62 -8.37 -7.33
CA GLY A 479 35.85 -9.79 -7.64
C GLY A 479 36.12 -10.69 -6.43
N GLU A 480 36.14 -10.16 -5.21
CA GLU A 480 36.33 -10.95 -3.99
C GLU A 480 35.08 -11.76 -3.64
N VAL A 481 35.27 -13.05 -3.31
CA VAL A 481 34.17 -13.97 -2.99
C VAL A 481 33.77 -13.80 -1.53
N ILE A 482 32.51 -13.43 -1.31
CA ILE A 482 31.92 -13.17 0.00
C ILE A 482 31.32 -14.45 0.61
N LEU A 483 30.56 -15.22 -0.19
CA LEU A 483 30.02 -16.54 0.18
C LEU A 483 30.30 -17.51 -0.98
N ARG A 484 30.62 -18.78 -0.71
CA ARG A 484 30.75 -19.81 -1.77
C ARG A 484 29.59 -20.78 -1.71
N GLN A 485 29.11 -21.17 -2.90
CA GLN A 485 28.17 -22.27 -3.04
C GLN A 485 28.75 -23.54 -2.43
N GLY A 486 27.93 -24.30 -1.70
CA GLY A 486 28.31 -25.55 -1.04
C GLY A 486 28.83 -25.38 0.38
N ASP A 487 29.26 -24.17 0.78
CA ASP A 487 29.70 -23.91 2.16
C ASP A 487 28.53 -24.04 3.14
N GLN A 488 28.82 -24.28 4.41
CA GLN A 488 27.78 -24.26 5.45
C GLN A 488 27.21 -22.84 5.60
N ALA A 489 25.89 -22.73 5.76
CA ALA A 489 25.26 -21.45 6.00
C ALA A 489 25.42 -21.01 7.46
N ASP A 490 26.12 -19.90 7.66
CA ASP A 490 26.58 -19.43 8.98
C ASP A 490 26.45 -17.91 9.18
N THR A 491 26.17 -17.16 8.11
CA THR A 491 26.22 -15.70 8.09
C THR A 491 25.20 -15.11 7.11
N PHE A 492 24.62 -13.98 7.48
CA PHE A 492 23.68 -13.19 6.69
C PHE A 492 24.29 -11.81 6.43
N HIS A 493 24.11 -11.24 5.23
CA HIS A 493 24.76 -9.99 4.85
C HIS A 493 23.76 -8.95 4.32
N VAL A 494 23.84 -7.73 4.84
CA VAL A 494 23.18 -6.54 4.26
C VAL A 494 24.21 -5.68 3.55
N ILE A 495 23.93 -5.27 2.32
CA ILE A 495 24.86 -4.48 1.49
C ILE A 495 24.78 -3.02 1.93
N GLU A 496 25.87 -2.53 2.51
CA GLU A 496 26.01 -1.15 2.97
C GLU A 496 26.36 -0.22 1.80
N GLN A 497 27.33 -0.62 0.98
CA GLN A 497 27.83 0.15 -0.15
C GLN A 497 28.27 -0.79 -1.28
N GLY A 498 28.16 -0.34 -2.52
CA GLY A 498 28.58 -1.12 -3.69
C GLY A 498 27.53 -2.14 -4.13
N ALA A 499 27.98 -3.15 -4.86
CA ALA A 499 27.11 -4.19 -5.39
C ALA A 499 27.79 -5.56 -5.32
N VAL A 500 27.00 -6.62 -5.36
CA VAL A 500 27.45 -8.01 -5.40
C VAL A 500 26.76 -8.75 -6.53
N VAL A 501 27.48 -9.71 -7.10
CA VAL A 501 26.99 -10.64 -8.12
C VAL A 501 26.79 -11.99 -7.46
N VAL A 502 25.58 -12.54 -7.59
CA VAL A 502 25.21 -13.87 -7.12
C VAL A 502 25.28 -14.82 -8.32
N SER A 503 26.15 -15.81 -8.25
CA SER A 503 26.35 -16.81 -9.30
C SER A 503 26.14 -18.22 -8.76
N ARG A 504 25.65 -19.13 -9.61
CA ARG A 504 25.50 -20.54 -9.27
C ARG A 504 26.26 -21.36 -10.29
N THR A 505 27.07 -22.29 -9.81
CA THR A 505 27.81 -23.22 -10.64
C THR A 505 26.97 -24.49 -10.78
N ASP A 506 26.65 -24.84 -12.02
CA ASP A 506 26.06 -26.13 -12.40
C ASP A 506 27.00 -26.90 -13.35
N ASP A 507 26.55 -28.03 -13.90
CA ASP A 507 27.32 -28.87 -14.83
C ASP A 507 27.83 -28.14 -16.09
N ARG A 508 27.31 -26.93 -16.38
CA ARG A 508 27.67 -26.09 -17.54
C ARG A 508 28.53 -24.87 -17.16
N GLY A 509 28.90 -24.73 -15.88
CA GLY A 509 29.76 -23.67 -15.38
C GLY A 509 29.03 -22.60 -14.55
N PRO A 510 29.74 -21.52 -14.14
CA PRO A 510 29.17 -20.47 -13.31
C PRO A 510 28.20 -19.59 -14.11
N ARG A 511 26.93 -19.54 -13.68
CA ARG A 511 25.89 -18.68 -14.24
C ARG A 511 25.51 -17.58 -13.25
N GLU A 512 25.49 -16.33 -13.69
CA GLU A 512 24.94 -15.22 -12.89
C GLU A 512 23.42 -15.38 -12.71
N VAL A 513 22.97 -15.34 -11.46
CA VAL A 513 21.57 -15.54 -11.06
C VAL A 513 20.93 -14.22 -10.65
N ALA A 514 21.70 -13.33 -10.02
CA ALA A 514 21.22 -12.01 -9.60
C ALA A 514 22.39 -11.03 -9.37
N ARG A 515 22.08 -9.73 -9.42
CA ARG A 515 22.97 -8.65 -8.98
C ARG A 515 22.25 -7.83 -7.91
N LEU A 516 22.90 -7.57 -6.78
CA LEU A 516 22.32 -6.90 -5.61
C LEU A 516 23.13 -5.66 -5.25
N GLY A 517 22.47 -4.54 -4.94
CA GLY A 517 23.09 -3.25 -4.58
C GLY A 517 22.79 -2.81 -3.14
N SER A 518 23.29 -1.62 -2.77
CA SER A 518 23.10 -1.01 -1.46
C SER A 518 21.66 -1.06 -0.95
N GLY A 519 21.47 -1.45 0.32
CA GLY A 519 20.16 -1.64 0.94
C GLY A 519 19.49 -3.00 0.67
N GLN A 520 20.04 -3.81 -0.24
CA GLN A 520 19.63 -5.20 -0.44
C GLN A 520 20.49 -6.16 0.39
N TRP A 521 20.08 -7.42 0.49
CA TRP A 521 20.73 -8.43 1.34
C TRP A 521 20.78 -9.82 0.70
N PHE A 522 21.64 -10.67 1.25
CA PHE A 522 21.87 -12.04 0.82
C PHE A 522 22.33 -12.96 1.96
N GLY A 523 22.26 -14.27 1.74
CA GLY A 523 22.72 -15.29 2.70
C GLY A 523 21.61 -15.89 3.57
N GLU A 524 20.37 -15.44 3.43
CA GLU A 524 19.21 -15.86 4.24
C GLU A 524 18.72 -17.29 3.92
N ALA A 525 18.83 -17.72 2.67
CA ALA A 525 18.23 -18.97 2.21
C ALA A 525 18.80 -20.21 2.90
N GLY A 526 20.13 -20.32 2.95
CA GLY A 526 20.79 -21.46 3.60
C GLY A 526 20.56 -21.50 5.12
N LEU A 527 20.45 -20.33 5.76
CA LEU A 527 20.19 -20.23 7.20
C LEU A 527 18.78 -20.73 7.55
N LEU A 528 17.77 -20.27 6.81
CA LEU A 528 16.36 -20.59 7.10
C LEU A 528 15.98 -22.02 6.72
N GLN A 529 16.57 -22.54 5.63
CA GLN A 529 16.36 -23.91 5.17
C GLN A 529 17.26 -24.92 5.88
N ARG A 530 18.19 -24.46 6.75
CA ARG A 530 19.24 -25.27 7.38
C ARG A 530 20.01 -26.12 6.36
N ALA A 531 20.37 -25.49 5.25
CA ALA A 531 21.01 -26.11 4.10
C ALA A 531 22.33 -25.40 3.74
N PRO A 532 23.27 -26.06 3.03
CA PRO A 532 24.45 -25.39 2.48
C PRO A 532 24.10 -24.21 1.58
N ARG A 533 25.05 -23.30 1.37
CA ARG A 533 24.91 -22.14 0.47
C ARG A 533 24.54 -22.63 -0.93
N ASN A 534 23.45 -22.11 -1.46
CA ASN A 534 22.93 -22.50 -2.78
C ASN A 534 23.56 -21.72 -3.94
N ALA A 535 24.36 -20.68 -3.67
CA ALA A 535 25.00 -19.83 -4.65
C ALA A 535 26.29 -19.21 -4.08
N THR A 536 27.20 -18.83 -4.98
CA THR A 536 28.38 -18.02 -4.71
C THR A 536 28.01 -16.54 -4.82
N VAL A 537 28.52 -15.71 -3.92
CA VAL A 537 28.31 -14.26 -3.93
C VAL A 537 29.68 -13.59 -4.01
N THR A 538 29.86 -12.71 -5.00
CA THR A 538 31.14 -12.04 -5.28
C THR A 538 30.93 -10.53 -5.34
N ALA A 539 31.86 -9.73 -4.83
CA ALA A 539 31.81 -8.28 -4.95
C ALA A 539 31.91 -7.84 -6.42
N ALA A 540 31.07 -6.90 -6.83
CA ALA A 540 31.01 -6.35 -8.18
C ALA A 540 32.19 -5.42 -8.48
N GLU A 541 32.21 -4.79 -9.66
CA GLU A 541 33.34 -4.04 -10.21
C GLU A 541 33.76 -2.84 -9.35
N ALA A 542 32.85 -2.29 -8.53
CA ALA A 542 33.12 -1.19 -7.59
C ALA A 542 33.49 -1.66 -6.17
N GLY A 543 33.59 -2.97 -5.93
CA GLY A 543 33.71 -3.55 -4.60
C GLY A 543 32.38 -3.55 -3.82
N ALA A 544 32.41 -4.05 -2.60
CA ALA A 544 31.23 -4.07 -1.72
C ALA A 544 31.60 -3.88 -0.25
N VAL A 545 30.76 -3.15 0.49
CA VAL A 545 30.79 -3.08 1.95
C VAL A 545 29.49 -3.70 2.46
N THR A 546 29.57 -4.61 3.42
CA THR A 546 28.40 -5.30 3.98
C THR A 546 28.40 -5.28 5.51
N ARG A 547 27.21 -5.48 6.10
CA ARG A 547 27.04 -5.84 7.51
C ARG A 547 26.75 -7.33 7.60
N ALA A 548 27.71 -8.07 8.14
CA ALA A 548 27.62 -9.50 8.39
C ALA A 548 27.01 -9.77 9.77
N ILE A 549 25.89 -10.48 9.79
CA ILE A 549 25.19 -10.98 10.97
C ILE A 549 25.48 -12.48 11.06
N ASP A 550 25.78 -12.99 12.24
CA ASP A 550 25.91 -14.43 12.44
C ASP A 550 24.55 -15.13 12.29
N GLY A 551 24.60 -16.39 11.86
CA GLY A 551 23.43 -17.18 11.52
C GLY A 551 22.48 -17.40 12.71
N GLU A 552 23.01 -17.58 13.92
CA GLU A 552 22.21 -17.77 15.12
C GLU A 552 21.45 -16.49 15.50
N SER A 553 22.11 -15.35 15.49
CA SER A 553 21.48 -14.05 15.76
C SER A 553 20.45 -13.67 14.69
N PHE A 554 20.71 -14.02 13.42
CA PHE A 554 19.73 -13.86 12.35
C PHE A 554 18.49 -14.74 12.58
N LEU A 555 18.67 -16.03 12.90
CA LEU A 555 17.56 -16.95 13.16
C LEU A 555 16.76 -16.55 14.41
N ALA A 556 17.44 -16.10 15.47
CA ALA A 556 16.80 -15.58 16.67
C ALA A 556 15.98 -14.32 16.38
N MET A 557 16.49 -13.42 15.54
CA MET A 557 15.78 -12.23 15.08
C MET A 557 14.52 -12.59 14.28
N VAL A 558 14.60 -13.57 13.38
CA VAL A 558 13.44 -14.05 12.60
C VAL A 558 12.40 -14.72 13.50
N ALA A 559 12.84 -15.53 14.48
CA ALA A 559 11.93 -16.20 15.42
C ALA A 559 11.23 -15.22 16.38
N ALA A 560 11.84 -14.06 16.67
CA ALA A 560 11.31 -13.07 17.59
C ALA A 560 10.28 -12.12 16.95
N SER A 561 10.08 -12.14 15.62
CA SER A 561 9.15 -11.24 14.94
C SER A 561 8.39 -11.91 13.80
N ASP A 562 7.09 -12.10 14.00
CA ASP A 562 6.17 -12.67 12.99
C ASP A 562 6.10 -11.80 11.71
N LEU A 563 6.29 -10.49 11.84
CA LEU A 563 6.33 -9.56 10.71
C LEU A 563 7.59 -9.80 9.86
N VAL A 564 8.76 -9.88 10.50
CA VAL A 564 10.04 -10.17 9.83
C VAL A 564 10.02 -11.55 9.19
N ALA A 565 9.49 -12.56 9.89
CA ALA A 565 9.33 -13.91 9.36
C ALA A 565 8.40 -13.97 8.15
N SER A 566 7.28 -13.24 8.17
CA SER A 566 6.34 -13.16 7.05
C SER A 566 6.96 -12.47 5.83
N GLU A 567 7.62 -11.32 6.02
CA GLU A 567 8.23 -10.55 4.92
C GLU A 567 9.44 -11.25 4.31
N ILE A 568 10.33 -11.82 5.13
CA ILE A 568 11.46 -12.63 4.67
C ILE A 568 10.96 -13.91 4.01
N GLY A 569 9.94 -14.56 4.56
CA GLY A 569 9.31 -15.75 3.97
C GLY A 569 8.71 -15.49 2.59
N GLN A 570 8.02 -14.35 2.39
CA GLN A 570 7.47 -13.97 1.08
C GLN A 570 8.58 -13.69 0.06
N LEU A 571 9.66 -13.02 0.47
CA LEU A 571 10.79 -12.72 -0.39
C LEU A 571 11.57 -13.98 -0.78
N LEU A 572 11.75 -14.91 0.16
CA LEU A 572 12.36 -16.22 -0.08
C LEU A 572 11.54 -17.07 -1.04
N ARG A 573 10.22 -17.10 -0.88
CA ARG A 573 9.31 -17.79 -1.81
C ARG A 573 9.46 -17.23 -3.23
N ARG A 574 9.55 -15.90 -3.37
CA ARG A 574 9.81 -15.26 -4.67
C ARG A 574 11.16 -15.64 -5.26
N ARG A 575 12.25 -15.57 -4.46
CA ARG A 575 13.60 -15.93 -4.92
C ARG A 575 13.73 -17.42 -5.28
N ALA A 576 13.13 -18.30 -4.49
CA ALA A 576 13.10 -19.74 -4.76
C ALA A 576 12.29 -20.05 -6.03
N ALA A 577 11.18 -19.35 -6.23
CA ALA A 577 10.39 -19.44 -7.46
C ALA A 577 11.16 -18.98 -8.69
N THR A 578 11.84 -17.82 -8.61
CA THR A 578 12.72 -17.34 -9.69
C THR A 578 13.79 -18.37 -10.02
N ALA A 579 14.53 -18.86 -9.01
CA ALA A 579 15.59 -19.84 -9.22
C ALA A 579 15.09 -21.15 -9.85
N ARG A 580 13.97 -21.68 -9.36
CA ARG A 580 13.38 -22.93 -9.86
C ARG A 580 12.80 -22.80 -11.27
N LEU A 581 12.17 -21.67 -11.58
CA LEU A 581 11.72 -21.36 -12.94
C LEU A 581 12.92 -21.23 -13.89
N MET A 582 14.02 -20.62 -13.47
CA MET A 582 15.25 -20.54 -14.26
C MET A 582 15.91 -21.89 -14.52
N ASP A 583 15.64 -22.89 -13.66
CA ASP A 583 16.19 -24.25 -13.78
C ASP A 583 15.34 -25.11 -14.70
N GLY A 584 14.02 -25.04 -14.56
CA GLY A 584 13.08 -25.72 -15.44
C GLY A 584 12.99 -25.12 -16.84
N LEU A 585 13.24 -23.80 -16.98
CA LEU A 585 13.08 -23.02 -18.21
C LEU A 585 14.32 -22.15 -18.46
N PRO A 586 15.46 -22.74 -18.87
CA PRO A 586 16.75 -22.05 -18.95
C PRO A 586 16.83 -20.94 -20.00
N LEU A 587 15.82 -20.84 -20.88
CA LEU A 587 15.70 -19.74 -21.86
C LEU A 587 15.14 -18.45 -21.24
N LEU A 588 14.66 -18.49 -19.99
CA LEU A 588 14.15 -17.32 -19.29
C LEU A 588 15.26 -16.58 -18.55
N THR A 589 15.35 -15.27 -18.75
CA THR A 589 16.25 -14.39 -18.00
C THR A 589 15.63 -13.92 -16.68
N PRO A 590 16.43 -13.45 -15.70
CA PRO A 590 15.90 -12.88 -14.45
C PRO A 590 14.91 -11.72 -14.68
N ALA A 591 15.12 -10.89 -15.70
CA ALA A 591 14.23 -9.78 -16.05
C ALA A 591 12.88 -10.28 -16.58
N MET A 592 12.88 -11.29 -17.46
CA MET A 592 11.66 -11.94 -17.97
C MET A 592 10.87 -12.58 -16.83
N LEU A 593 11.54 -13.23 -15.88
CA LEU A 593 10.87 -13.83 -14.73
C LEU A 593 10.29 -12.78 -13.77
N ALA A 594 10.99 -11.67 -13.54
CA ALA A 594 10.45 -10.57 -12.75
C ALA A 594 9.15 -10.00 -13.34
N ALA A 595 8.98 -10.04 -14.66
CA ALA A 595 7.77 -9.59 -15.35
C ALA A 595 6.59 -10.56 -15.20
N VAL A 596 6.84 -11.88 -15.13
CA VAL A 596 5.77 -12.91 -15.08
C VAL A 596 5.45 -13.37 -13.66
N LEU A 597 6.41 -13.34 -12.72
CA LEU A 597 6.22 -13.75 -11.32
C LEU A 597 5.01 -13.11 -10.60
N PRO A 598 4.62 -11.84 -10.86
CA PRO A 598 3.41 -11.26 -10.27
C PRO A 598 2.10 -11.97 -10.64
N GLU A 599 2.07 -12.76 -11.73
CA GLU A 599 0.89 -13.53 -12.15
C GLU A 599 0.81 -14.92 -11.52
N PHE A 600 1.88 -15.35 -10.85
CA PHE A 600 1.90 -16.61 -10.13
C PHE A 600 1.33 -16.43 -8.72
N ALA A 601 0.28 -17.18 -8.40
CA ALA A 601 -0.32 -17.23 -7.07
C ALA A 601 0.08 -18.54 -6.35
N PRO A 602 0.39 -18.50 -5.05
CA PRO A 602 0.67 -19.72 -4.30
C PRO A 602 -0.61 -20.54 -4.09
N ARG A 603 -0.50 -21.86 -4.17
CA ARG A 603 -1.55 -22.81 -3.84
C ARG A 603 -0.94 -23.99 -3.07
N HIS A 604 -1.67 -24.44 -2.05
CA HIS A 604 -1.25 -25.55 -1.19
C HIS A 604 -2.20 -26.73 -1.38
N HIS A 605 -1.63 -27.92 -1.33
CA HIS A 605 -2.33 -29.20 -1.45
C HIS A 605 -1.82 -30.15 -0.38
N VAL A 606 -2.71 -30.97 0.17
CA VAL A 606 -2.32 -32.05 1.10
C VAL A 606 -1.94 -33.32 0.33
N SER A 607 -1.19 -34.22 0.96
CA SER A 607 -0.88 -35.52 0.35
C SER A 607 -2.18 -36.26 -0.01
N GLY A 608 -2.22 -36.80 -1.23
CA GLY A 608 -3.38 -37.47 -1.81
C GLY A 608 -4.25 -36.58 -2.70
N ASP A 609 -4.11 -35.26 -2.66
CA ASP A 609 -4.92 -34.33 -3.47
C ASP A 609 -4.69 -34.55 -4.98
N VAL A 610 -5.78 -34.59 -5.75
CA VAL A 610 -5.72 -34.54 -7.21
C VAL A 610 -5.64 -33.08 -7.63
N VAL A 611 -4.49 -32.65 -8.16
CA VAL A 611 -4.24 -31.26 -8.57
C VAL A 611 -4.75 -31.01 -9.98
N ILE A 612 -4.67 -32.02 -10.85
CA ILE A 612 -5.22 -32.02 -12.21
C ILE A 612 -5.80 -33.40 -12.47
N ALA A 613 -7.01 -33.50 -13.02
CA ALA A 613 -7.55 -34.77 -13.50
C ALA A 613 -7.41 -34.90 -15.03
N GLU A 614 -7.19 -36.13 -15.49
CA GLU A 614 -7.22 -36.45 -16.92
C GLU A 614 -8.60 -36.14 -17.52
N GLY A 615 -8.63 -35.43 -18.65
CA GLY A 615 -9.85 -35.00 -19.34
C GLY A 615 -10.34 -33.59 -18.99
N ASP A 616 -9.84 -32.97 -17.91
CA ASP A 616 -10.22 -31.60 -17.53
C ASP A 616 -9.81 -30.57 -18.60
N PRO A 617 -10.45 -29.38 -18.64
CA PRO A 617 -9.94 -28.25 -19.40
C PRO A 617 -8.51 -27.86 -18.98
N ALA A 618 -7.71 -27.41 -19.94
CA ALA A 618 -6.36 -26.93 -19.68
C ALA A 618 -6.30 -25.39 -19.66
N ASP A 619 -6.26 -24.84 -18.46
CA ASP A 619 -6.38 -23.41 -18.14
C ASP A 619 -5.30 -22.88 -17.18
N GLU A 620 -4.65 -23.77 -16.43
CA GLU A 620 -3.63 -23.44 -15.42
C GLU A 620 -2.29 -24.17 -15.62
N PHE A 621 -1.20 -23.49 -15.32
CA PHE A 621 0.18 -23.98 -15.30
C PHE A 621 0.74 -23.94 -13.87
N PHE A 622 1.47 -24.98 -13.49
CA PHE A 622 1.91 -25.20 -12.11
C PHE A 622 3.43 -25.38 -12.03
N VAL A 623 4.06 -24.74 -11.05
CA VAL A 623 5.49 -24.89 -10.74
C VAL A 623 5.62 -25.37 -9.30
N ILE A 624 6.35 -26.47 -9.09
CA ILE A 624 6.49 -27.09 -7.77
C ILE A 624 7.54 -26.33 -6.96
N ILE A 625 7.09 -25.77 -5.83
CA ILE A 625 7.93 -25.09 -4.85
C ILE A 625 8.35 -26.08 -3.76
N GLU A 626 7.43 -26.88 -3.25
CA GLU A 626 7.74 -27.87 -2.22
C GLU A 626 6.82 -29.08 -2.37
N GLY A 627 7.30 -30.26 -1.97
CA GLY A 627 6.56 -31.51 -2.11
C GLY A 627 6.80 -32.23 -3.44
N GLN A 628 6.05 -33.31 -3.65
CA GLN A 628 6.16 -34.20 -4.81
C GLN A 628 4.78 -34.54 -5.36
N VAL A 629 4.72 -34.78 -6.66
CA VAL A 629 3.53 -35.26 -7.35
C VAL A 629 3.82 -36.49 -8.19
N GLU A 630 2.82 -37.35 -8.33
CA GLU A 630 2.79 -38.47 -9.27
C GLU A 630 1.87 -38.12 -10.44
N VAL A 631 2.36 -38.31 -11.65
CA VAL A 631 1.61 -38.11 -12.89
C VAL A 631 1.21 -39.49 -13.43
N THR A 632 -0.09 -39.75 -13.52
CA THR A 632 -0.64 -41.03 -13.96
C THR A 632 -1.58 -40.85 -15.14
N ARG A 633 -1.65 -41.81 -16.06
CA ARG A 633 -2.62 -41.86 -17.16
C ARG A 633 -3.31 -43.22 -17.20
N LEU A 634 -4.59 -43.26 -17.58
CA LEU A 634 -5.30 -44.52 -17.74
C LEU A 634 -4.83 -45.29 -18.99
N ASP A 635 -4.57 -46.59 -18.85
CA ASP A 635 -4.34 -47.50 -19.99
C ASP A 635 -5.64 -47.88 -20.72
N ARG A 636 -5.55 -48.73 -21.75
CA ARG A 636 -6.72 -49.20 -22.53
C ARG A 636 -7.72 -50.00 -21.68
N GLU A 637 -7.28 -50.53 -20.54
CA GLU A 637 -8.07 -51.29 -19.58
C GLU A 637 -8.49 -50.42 -18.37
N ALA A 638 -8.37 -49.09 -18.48
CA ALA A 638 -8.72 -48.10 -17.46
C ALA A 638 -7.95 -48.22 -16.14
N ARG A 639 -6.71 -48.72 -16.18
CA ARG A 639 -5.81 -48.79 -15.02
C ARG A 639 -4.84 -47.60 -15.03
N PRO A 640 -4.58 -46.94 -13.87
CA PRO A 640 -3.63 -45.85 -13.80
C PRO A 640 -2.20 -46.36 -13.97
N VAL A 641 -1.51 -45.88 -15.00
CA VAL A 641 -0.09 -46.11 -15.26
C VAL A 641 0.68 -44.86 -14.83
N LEU A 642 1.68 -45.04 -13.96
CA LEU A 642 2.59 -43.97 -13.55
C LEU A 642 3.47 -43.56 -14.73
N LEU A 643 3.37 -42.30 -15.14
CA LEU A 643 4.19 -41.70 -16.19
C LEU A 643 5.45 -41.08 -15.59
N ALA A 644 5.31 -40.28 -14.53
CA ALA A 644 6.44 -39.58 -13.93
C ALA A 644 6.19 -39.25 -12.46
N SER A 645 7.28 -39.04 -11.73
CA SER A 645 7.27 -38.41 -10.41
C SER A 645 8.01 -37.09 -10.51
N LEU A 646 7.37 -35.99 -10.10
CA LEU A 646 7.89 -34.63 -10.22
C LEU A 646 8.09 -34.02 -8.83
N GLY A 647 9.16 -33.26 -8.65
CA GLY A 647 9.54 -32.65 -7.38
C GLY A 647 9.85 -31.15 -7.48
N PRO A 648 10.42 -30.55 -6.42
CA PRO A 648 10.72 -29.13 -6.41
C PRO A 648 11.63 -28.71 -7.57
N GLY A 649 11.23 -27.69 -8.33
CA GLY A 649 11.93 -27.27 -9.56
C GLY A 649 11.29 -27.79 -10.84
N ASP A 650 10.47 -28.84 -10.75
CA ASP A 650 9.64 -29.29 -11.86
C ASP A 650 8.37 -28.46 -12.02
N TYR A 651 7.76 -28.56 -13.20
CA TYR A 651 6.46 -27.98 -13.52
C TYR A 651 5.58 -29.00 -14.23
N PHE A 652 4.27 -28.73 -14.23
CA PHE A 652 3.26 -29.53 -14.92
C PHE A 652 2.07 -28.68 -15.39
N GLY A 653 1.27 -29.25 -16.30
CA GLY A 653 0.07 -28.62 -16.85
C GLY A 653 0.30 -27.85 -18.16
N GLU A 654 1.53 -27.80 -18.65
CA GLU A 654 1.97 -27.13 -19.88
C GLU A 654 1.34 -27.75 -21.15
N MET A 655 1.10 -29.06 -21.14
CA MET A 655 0.73 -29.81 -22.34
C MET A 655 -0.60 -29.39 -22.94
N GLY A 656 -1.64 -29.32 -22.11
CA GLY A 656 -2.96 -28.90 -22.59
C GLY A 656 -3.00 -27.41 -22.96
N LEU A 657 -2.16 -26.59 -22.30
CA LEU A 657 -2.01 -25.17 -22.62
C LEU A 657 -1.37 -24.95 -23.99
N LEU A 658 -0.26 -25.66 -24.26
CA LEU A 658 0.52 -25.58 -25.51
C LEU A 658 -0.22 -26.20 -26.71
N ARG A 659 -0.92 -27.32 -26.51
CA ARG A 659 -1.62 -28.04 -27.60
C ARG A 659 -3.06 -27.60 -27.81
N GLY A 660 -3.59 -26.73 -26.93
CA GLY A 660 -5.02 -26.36 -26.96
C GLY A 660 -5.94 -27.56 -26.77
N ALA A 661 -5.55 -28.52 -25.92
CA ALA A 661 -6.26 -29.77 -25.70
C ALA A 661 -6.57 -30.00 -24.22
N PRO A 662 -7.54 -30.85 -23.86
CA PRO A 662 -7.79 -31.24 -22.47
C PRO A 662 -6.55 -31.86 -21.80
N ARG A 663 -6.57 -31.91 -20.46
CA ARG A 663 -5.51 -32.52 -19.65
C ARG A 663 -5.35 -33.99 -20.03
N ASN A 664 -4.11 -34.40 -20.28
CA ASN A 664 -3.78 -35.72 -20.83
C ASN A 664 -3.28 -36.72 -19.79
N ALA A 665 -3.29 -36.35 -18.50
CA ALA A 665 -2.88 -37.18 -17.38
C ALA A 665 -3.46 -36.57 -16.09
N THR A 666 -3.62 -37.41 -15.07
CA THR A 666 -3.94 -37.01 -13.70
C THR A 666 -2.65 -36.73 -12.93
N VAL A 667 -2.60 -35.64 -12.18
CA VAL A 667 -1.48 -35.28 -11.30
C VAL A 667 -1.96 -35.30 -9.86
N ARG A 668 -1.35 -36.15 -9.02
CA ARG A 668 -1.70 -36.32 -7.61
C ARG A 668 -0.53 -35.95 -6.70
N ALA A 669 -0.77 -35.17 -5.66
CA ALA A 669 0.23 -34.88 -4.64
C ALA A 669 0.58 -36.16 -3.86
N SER A 670 1.84 -36.60 -3.88
CA SER A 670 2.31 -37.74 -3.07
C SER A 670 2.76 -37.31 -1.68
N THR A 671 3.20 -36.06 -1.53
CA THR A 671 3.50 -35.41 -0.24
C THR A 671 2.74 -34.07 -0.12
N PRO A 672 2.68 -33.42 1.06
CA PRO A 672 2.20 -32.05 1.15
C PRO A 672 2.91 -31.16 0.13
N LEU A 673 2.13 -30.44 -0.68
CA LEU A 673 2.60 -29.84 -1.91
C LEU A 673 2.30 -28.33 -1.90
N GLU A 674 3.33 -27.53 -2.16
CA GLU A 674 3.23 -26.10 -2.43
C GLU A 674 3.59 -25.85 -3.90
N VAL A 675 2.68 -25.19 -4.63
CA VAL A 675 2.86 -24.83 -6.03
C VAL A 675 2.62 -23.34 -6.25
N LEU A 676 3.31 -22.79 -7.25
CA LEU A 676 2.92 -21.54 -7.88
C LEU A 676 2.06 -21.84 -9.10
N VAL A 677 0.93 -21.14 -9.20
CA VAL A 677 -0.07 -21.33 -10.25
C VAL A 677 -0.24 -20.05 -11.05
N THR A 678 -0.21 -20.16 -12.37
CA THR A 678 -0.65 -19.09 -13.27
C THR A 678 -1.72 -19.61 -14.22
N GLY A 679 -2.68 -18.77 -14.57
CA GLY A 679 -3.65 -19.07 -15.62
C GLY A 679 -3.06 -18.94 -17.02
N ARG A 680 -3.87 -19.28 -18.03
CA ARG A 680 -3.53 -19.19 -19.46
C ARG A 680 -2.89 -17.86 -19.86
N SER A 681 -3.40 -16.73 -19.37
CA SER A 681 -2.82 -15.40 -19.67
C SER A 681 -1.37 -15.24 -19.22
N GLY A 682 -1.05 -15.72 -18.01
CA GLY A 682 0.32 -15.64 -17.49
C GLY A 682 1.22 -16.72 -18.04
N PHE A 683 0.67 -17.86 -18.47
CA PHE A 683 1.41 -18.85 -19.26
C PHE A 683 1.74 -18.33 -20.67
N ASP A 684 0.79 -17.68 -21.34
CA ASP A 684 1.01 -17.06 -22.64
C ASP A 684 2.04 -15.91 -22.52
N ARG A 685 2.01 -15.15 -21.42
CA ARG A 685 3.05 -14.15 -21.11
C ARG A 685 4.40 -14.79 -20.84
N LEU A 686 4.45 -15.91 -20.10
CA LEU A 686 5.69 -16.69 -19.90
C LEU A 686 6.33 -17.09 -21.23
N LEU A 687 5.52 -17.48 -22.23
CA LEU A 687 5.99 -17.79 -23.57
C LEU A 687 6.38 -16.52 -24.36
N ALA A 688 5.61 -15.44 -24.25
CA ALA A 688 5.84 -14.19 -24.97
C ALA A 688 7.10 -13.44 -24.49
N GLU A 689 7.36 -13.43 -23.19
CA GLU A 689 8.59 -12.86 -22.59
C GLU A 689 9.84 -13.59 -23.09
N GLY A 690 9.70 -14.86 -23.53
CA GLY A 690 10.68 -15.62 -24.31
C GLY A 690 11.25 -14.89 -25.53
N GLY A 691 10.58 -13.84 -26.04
CA GLY A 691 11.00 -13.08 -27.21
C GLY A 691 11.23 -13.99 -28.42
N GLY A 692 12.35 -13.82 -29.13
CA GLY A 692 12.76 -14.68 -30.25
C GLY A 692 12.98 -16.17 -29.89
N THR A 693 12.91 -16.53 -28.61
CA THR A 693 13.05 -17.91 -28.13
C THR A 693 11.72 -18.54 -27.70
N ALA A 694 10.58 -17.86 -27.85
CA ALA A 694 9.26 -18.39 -27.48
C ALA A 694 8.97 -19.78 -28.10
N GLY A 695 9.29 -19.96 -29.38
CA GLY A 695 9.19 -21.25 -30.07
C GLY A 695 10.15 -22.30 -29.50
N ALA A 696 11.37 -21.91 -29.14
CA ALA A 696 12.34 -22.80 -28.50
C ALA A 696 11.97 -23.16 -27.05
N LEU A 697 11.32 -22.25 -26.32
CA LEU A 697 10.80 -22.47 -24.96
C LEU A 697 9.62 -23.43 -24.97
N ALA A 698 8.66 -23.22 -25.88
CA ALA A 698 7.54 -24.14 -26.11
C ALA A 698 8.05 -25.52 -26.56
N GLN A 699 9.04 -25.57 -27.45
CA GLN A 699 9.66 -26.82 -27.90
C GLN A 699 10.44 -27.52 -26.78
N ALA A 700 11.18 -26.78 -25.95
CA ALA A 700 11.89 -27.33 -24.80
C ALA A 700 10.93 -27.93 -23.76
N MET A 701 9.81 -27.26 -23.49
CA MET A 701 8.72 -27.77 -22.65
C MET A 701 8.15 -29.08 -23.23
N LEU A 702 7.80 -29.11 -24.52
CA LEU A 702 7.27 -30.30 -25.20
C LEU A 702 8.27 -31.48 -25.24
N SER A 703 9.56 -31.20 -25.45
CA SER A 703 10.62 -32.20 -25.49
C SER A 703 10.96 -32.77 -24.11
N ARG A 704 10.71 -32.03 -23.01
CA ARG A 704 10.80 -32.57 -21.64
C ARG A 704 9.69 -33.61 -21.40
N THR A 705 8.46 -33.31 -21.80
CA THR A 705 7.32 -34.21 -21.57
C THR A 705 7.46 -35.53 -22.33
N HIS A 706 8.04 -35.51 -23.55
CA HIS A 706 8.31 -36.75 -24.30
C HIS A 706 9.33 -37.67 -23.62
N ARG A 707 10.33 -37.12 -22.91
CA ARG A 707 11.32 -37.90 -22.15
C ARG A 707 10.79 -38.46 -20.83
N LEU A 708 9.77 -37.82 -20.27
CA LEU A 708 9.10 -38.28 -19.04
C LEU A 708 8.00 -39.31 -19.31
N ALA A 709 7.63 -39.54 -20.58
CA ALA A 709 6.60 -40.51 -20.99
C ALA A 709 7.17 -41.73 -21.73
N SER A 710 8.49 -41.77 -21.93
CA SER A 710 9.28 -42.86 -22.52
C SER A 710 10.09 -43.54 -21.44
#